data_AF-A0A3N1AVL8-F1
#
_entry.id   AF-A0A3N1AVL8-F1
#
_cell.length_a   1.000
_cell.length_b   1.000
_cell.length_c   1.000
_cell.angle_alpha   90.00
_cell.angle_beta   90.00
_cell.angle_gamma   90.00
#
_symmetry.space_group_name_H-M   'P 1'
#
loop_
_entity.id
_entity.type
_entity.pdbx_description
1 polymer ?
#
loop_
_entity_poly.entity_id
_entity_poly.type
_entity_poly.pdbx_seq_one_letter_code
_entity_poly.pdbx_strand_id
1 'polypeptide(L)'
;MVTTGDGNTADGGTGDGGTRQGTGPDGRRRRGRGTLVTVGTVTALVVGMGLTVLGLGAADHAAAGYDASSWLWSSARSELARVNGLTGRVDTRVEVADAQGRQTQVVQTDQFLILRELATGKVSSLDLATLQVGATVRSTTGLGVSVAMQGDAAFVIDAVQGVVRQIDPRSLQPVGDPVRYPPGIAGGHFDGAGRLWIAVPSEGTVSAITAAPLPSDPAQGAAEAVFDSSIPQPAATEPDAGATDGTAGPTRVRTVAVAPPSNELTISALDDGVAVLNRTAGALTLLRGGDRREVPLDLDGPGVLPTRTTGSLLAVTVPERRRIVLVDDDGVRQLSVPGSGSALRPAVSWAGRVYCADERSREIFAFDGAGALLPSIDVTETTGPLDLEVRENHLFINAPDAATARVVTDAHEVRQVDKYANDILGGDPPPEPPPPPPPPPEPTVGRPGAPRAVSAAAGDTTVRVSWQAAADNGASIQRYVVTGDGRSFEVGANQRSFEVTELVNGDTYRFSVHAVNAEGAGPKRESNPVVPTAEVPDAPANVTARARPDGSVAVSWPAADGQGNVIAGYTVTAVSAEATAPVGDVSDTELVLAPGSLDYGRQYAFTVVAVSDQGANSTASPLSNSVVPYTAPGEPAAVEATTVADQRGALRVGWSPAPDNGRPVTGYVVTAGDQRTEVSNGTAVTLTGLGNGADVTVAVHAVNEAGDGPAVTTTARTVAEPKVTVTGATAGTNAVTLSFSVDAGGGNVTCSAATDGAPAVTGGCDSIRVGGLYPGRSYRFTVRASNAAGTGTATHSRATADLYGIATCVNGPDGEQRTYCDDDVPGRNGNEIFSVPEQDNSSQVGWVPDGTRLTALCRRQGGHVDAWIYNGGKASTWWIRVEYSGKNYIPWAWLNLAGGDDLNQLPTC
;
A
#
# COMPACT_ATOMS: atom_id res chain seq x y z
N MET A 1 -15.38 -48.56 -36.89
CA MET A 1 -15.99 -49.80 -37.42
C MET A 1 -17.22 -49.36 -38.23
N VAL A 2 -17.11 -49.44 -39.58
CA VAL A 2 -18.17 -49.44 -40.62
C VAL A 2 -19.09 -48.19 -40.66
N THR A 3 -18.84 -47.13 -41.46
CA THR A 3 -19.21 -46.85 -42.89
C THR A 3 -20.68 -47.12 -43.22
N THR A 4 -21.48 -46.17 -43.72
CA THR A 4 -21.66 -45.75 -45.14
C THR A 4 -22.60 -44.52 -45.17
N GLY A 5 -22.65 -43.60 -46.13
CA GLY A 5 -22.21 -43.56 -47.54
C GLY A 5 -23.35 -42.98 -48.40
N ASP A 6 -23.04 -41.89 -49.12
CA ASP A 6 -23.53 -41.44 -50.44
C ASP A 6 -25.05 -41.26 -50.68
N GLY A 7 -25.56 -40.20 -51.33
CA GLY A 7 -24.98 -39.30 -52.32
C GLY A 7 -25.37 -39.73 -53.74
N ASN A 8 -26.38 -39.08 -54.35
CA ASN A 8 -26.65 -38.84 -55.80
C ASN A 8 -28.15 -38.55 -56.01
N THR A 9 -28.63 -37.75 -56.97
CA THR A 9 -28.05 -37.22 -58.21
C THR A 9 -28.98 -36.14 -58.78
N ALA A 10 -28.37 -35.07 -59.29
CA ALA A 10 -28.55 -34.47 -60.62
C ALA A 10 -29.96 -34.05 -61.12
N ASP A 11 -30.09 -32.80 -61.58
CA ASP A 11 -29.92 -32.47 -63.02
C ASP A 11 -30.16 -30.99 -63.31
N GLY A 12 -29.49 -30.49 -64.37
CA GLY A 12 -30.01 -29.39 -65.18
C GLY A 12 -29.24 -28.07 -65.20
N GLY A 13 -28.03 -28.07 -65.75
CA GLY A 13 -27.38 -26.85 -66.26
C GLY A 13 -27.80 -26.51 -67.69
N THR A 14 -27.76 -25.22 -68.02
CA THR A 14 -27.55 -24.51 -69.31
C THR A 14 -28.17 -23.10 -69.12
N GLY A 15 -27.61 -21.97 -69.52
CA GLY A 15 -26.47 -21.63 -70.35
C GLY A 15 -26.78 -20.29 -71.04
N ASP A 16 -25.83 -19.36 -70.97
CA ASP A 16 -25.50 -18.33 -71.98
C ASP A 16 -26.02 -16.88 -71.87
N GLY A 17 -25.13 -15.95 -72.25
CA GLY A 17 -25.45 -14.59 -72.73
C GLY A 17 -24.97 -13.39 -71.90
N GLY A 18 -23.80 -12.82 -72.23
CA GLY A 18 -23.21 -11.63 -71.57
C GLY A 18 -23.43 -10.25 -72.23
N THR A 19 -23.19 -9.20 -71.42
CA THR A 19 -22.85 -7.77 -71.73
C THR A 19 -23.92 -6.91 -72.44
N ARG A 20 -24.16 -5.60 -72.19
CA ARG A 20 -23.33 -4.43 -71.78
C ARG A 20 -24.26 -3.22 -71.44
N GLN A 21 -23.77 -2.34 -70.54
CA GLN A 21 -23.98 -0.87 -70.44
C GLN A 21 -25.37 -0.20 -70.25
N GLY A 22 -25.43 0.74 -69.29
CA GLY A 22 -26.09 2.05 -69.50
C GLY A 22 -27.04 2.58 -68.40
N THR A 23 -26.49 3.39 -67.47
CA THR A 23 -27.03 4.64 -66.85
C THR A 23 -28.51 4.77 -66.42
N GLY A 24 -28.73 5.21 -65.15
CA GLY A 24 -30.03 5.50 -64.49
C GLY A 24 -30.79 6.74 -65.01
N PRO A 25 -31.58 7.49 -64.19
CA PRO A 25 -31.85 7.38 -62.75
C PRO A 25 -33.35 7.51 -62.33
N ASP A 26 -33.54 7.65 -61.00
CA ASP A 26 -34.66 8.28 -60.27
C ASP A 26 -35.95 7.51 -59.95
N GLY A 27 -35.91 6.84 -58.80
CA GLY A 27 -37.02 6.15 -58.16
C GLY A 27 -37.90 7.07 -57.30
N ARG A 28 -39.17 7.19 -57.70
CA ARG A 28 -40.28 7.69 -56.89
C ARG A 28 -41.12 6.55 -56.32
N ARG A 29 -41.58 6.80 -55.09
CA ARG A 29 -42.64 6.13 -54.31
C ARG A 29 -43.87 5.70 -55.13
N ARG A 30 -44.44 4.52 -54.83
CA ARG A 30 -45.78 4.30 -54.20
C ARG A 30 -46.43 2.94 -54.58
N ARG A 31 -46.82 2.21 -53.51
CA ARG A 31 -48.09 1.49 -53.26
C ARG A 31 -48.85 0.77 -54.40
N GLY A 32 -49.16 -0.50 -54.12
CA GLY A 32 -50.41 -1.20 -54.51
C GLY A 32 -50.20 -2.71 -54.74
N ARG A 33 -50.36 -3.58 -53.73
CA ARG A 33 -51.57 -4.35 -53.34
C ARG A 33 -51.96 -5.53 -54.28
N GLY A 34 -51.98 -6.74 -53.69
CA GLY A 34 -52.71 -7.95 -54.12
C GLY A 34 -51.99 -9.25 -53.67
N THR A 35 -52.29 -9.82 -52.49
CA THR A 35 -53.14 -11.03 -52.24
C THR A 35 -52.59 -12.32 -52.86
N LEU A 36 -52.44 -13.50 -52.23
CA LEU A 36 -52.98 -14.10 -51.00
C LEU A 36 -52.21 -15.43 -50.69
N VAL A 37 -52.05 -15.77 -49.39
CA VAL A 37 -51.89 -17.09 -48.68
C VAL A 37 -50.72 -18.04 -49.01
N THR A 38 -49.88 -18.35 -47.99
CA THR A 38 -49.90 -19.63 -47.23
C THR A 38 -49.05 -19.57 -45.94
N VAL A 39 -49.76 -19.68 -44.81
CA VAL A 39 -49.49 -20.34 -43.52
C VAL A 39 -48.03 -20.56 -43.04
N GLY A 40 -47.72 -19.99 -41.87
CA GLY A 40 -46.61 -20.38 -40.99
C GLY A 40 -46.75 -19.71 -39.62
N THR A 41 -47.07 -20.52 -38.61
CA THR A 41 -47.57 -20.22 -37.26
C THR A 41 -46.55 -19.55 -36.32
N VAL A 42 -46.91 -18.44 -35.67
CA VAL A 42 -46.31 -17.97 -34.40
C VAL A 42 -47.44 -17.48 -33.47
N THR A 43 -47.56 -18.10 -32.31
CA THR A 43 -48.46 -17.77 -31.17
C THR A 43 -47.65 -18.23 -29.95
N ALA A 44 -47.47 -17.53 -28.82
CA ALA A 44 -48.18 -16.46 -28.10
C ALA A 44 -47.13 -15.70 -27.21
N LEU A 45 -47.35 -14.59 -26.49
CA LEU A 45 -48.58 -13.95 -26.00
C LEU A 45 -48.25 -12.49 -25.59
N VAL A 46 -49.01 -11.53 -26.12
CA VAL A 46 -49.09 -10.11 -25.71
C VAL A 46 -50.56 -9.86 -25.40
N VAL A 47 -50.92 -9.58 -24.14
CA VAL A 47 -52.17 -8.90 -23.70
C VAL A 47 -51.84 -8.26 -22.33
N GLY A 48 -52.09 -6.98 -22.05
CA GLY A 48 -52.80 -5.97 -22.82
C GLY A 48 -52.59 -4.55 -22.26
N MET A 49 -52.90 -3.57 -23.11
CA MET A 49 -52.85 -2.13 -22.83
C MET A 49 -54.21 -1.50 -23.16
N GLY A 50 -54.69 -0.62 -22.26
CA GLY A 50 -55.61 0.52 -22.51
C GLY A 50 -57.12 0.24 -22.45
N LEU A 51 -58.02 1.12 -21.97
CA LEU A 51 -57.96 2.53 -21.55
C LEU A 51 -59.30 2.92 -20.87
N THR A 52 -59.21 3.67 -19.75
CA THR A 52 -60.03 4.81 -19.24
C THR A 52 -61.58 4.84 -19.33
N VAL A 53 -62.24 5.24 -18.22
CA VAL A 53 -63.03 6.50 -18.03
C VAL A 53 -63.85 6.47 -16.71
N LEU A 54 -63.61 7.49 -15.86
CA LEU A 54 -64.43 8.07 -14.77
C LEU A 54 -64.58 7.35 -13.41
N GLY A 55 -63.70 7.77 -12.50
CA GLY A 55 -63.87 7.76 -11.05
C GLY A 55 -62.91 8.76 -10.38
N LEU A 56 -62.74 9.96 -10.97
CA LEU A 56 -62.02 11.09 -10.37
C LEU A 56 -62.79 11.54 -9.12
N GLY A 57 -62.29 11.21 -7.94
CA GLY A 57 -62.91 11.61 -6.68
C GLY A 57 -62.38 10.94 -5.41
N ALA A 58 -61.07 10.68 -5.32
CA ALA A 58 -60.39 10.41 -4.03
C ALA A 58 -58.85 10.58 -4.13
N ALA A 59 -58.34 11.19 -5.20
CA ALA A 59 -56.92 11.45 -5.37
C ALA A 59 -56.61 12.89 -4.92
N ASP A 60 -56.70 13.13 -3.62
CA ASP A 60 -56.10 14.31 -2.97
C ASP A 60 -55.60 14.01 -1.54
N HIS A 61 -55.58 12.74 -1.11
CA HIS A 61 -55.00 12.32 0.17
C HIS A 61 -54.02 11.14 0.09
N ALA A 62 -53.58 10.74 -1.11
CA ALA A 62 -52.68 9.58 -1.30
C ALA A 62 -51.20 9.94 -1.51
N ALA A 63 -50.78 11.16 -1.18
CA ALA A 63 -49.39 11.63 -1.34
C ALA A 63 -48.68 11.97 -0.01
N ALA A 64 -49.18 11.49 1.13
CA ALA A 64 -48.63 11.81 2.45
C ALA A 64 -48.40 10.57 3.36
N GLY A 65 -48.16 9.38 2.76
CA GLY A 65 -47.98 8.13 3.51
C GLY A 65 -46.75 7.30 3.11
N TYR A 66 -45.71 7.94 2.54
CA TYR A 66 -44.48 7.25 2.12
C TYR A 66 -43.45 7.06 3.24
N ASP A 67 -43.63 7.72 4.39
CA ASP A 67 -42.70 7.65 5.51
C ASP A 67 -42.94 6.35 6.30
N ALA A 68 -41.87 5.58 6.53
CA ALA A 68 -41.80 4.28 7.24
C ALA A 68 -42.13 3.00 6.44
N SER A 69 -41.55 2.81 5.24
CA SER A 69 -41.55 1.49 4.58
C SER A 69 -40.15 1.04 4.13
N SER A 70 -39.89 -0.28 4.15
CA SER A 70 -38.64 -0.89 3.69
C SER A 70 -38.91 -2.11 2.82
N TRP A 71 -38.11 -2.32 1.78
CA TRP A 71 -38.18 -3.52 0.95
C TRP A 71 -37.28 -4.61 1.51
N LEU A 72 -37.89 -5.72 1.93
CA LEU A 72 -37.18 -6.86 2.49
C LEU A 72 -37.04 -7.98 1.45
N TRP A 73 -35.82 -8.51 1.31
CA TRP A 73 -35.52 -9.64 0.44
C TRP A 73 -35.97 -10.97 1.06
N SER A 74 -36.53 -11.84 0.22
CA SER A 74 -36.81 -13.24 0.51
C SER A 74 -36.12 -14.14 -0.52
N SER A 75 -35.00 -14.75 -0.13
CA SER A 75 -34.21 -15.69 -0.96
C SER A 75 -35.00 -16.95 -1.33
N ALA A 76 -35.83 -17.46 -0.41
CA ALA A 76 -36.58 -18.69 -0.58
C ALA A 76 -37.68 -18.57 -1.65
N ARG A 77 -38.26 -17.36 -1.81
CA ARG A 77 -39.28 -17.05 -2.82
C ARG A 77 -38.76 -16.26 -4.03
N SER A 78 -37.54 -15.74 -3.97
CA SER A 78 -37.03 -14.75 -4.94
C SER A 78 -37.91 -13.50 -5.02
N GLU A 79 -38.42 -13.05 -3.88
CA GLU A 79 -39.38 -11.94 -3.82
C GLU A 79 -38.83 -10.80 -2.98
N LEU A 80 -39.15 -9.57 -3.38
CA LEU A 80 -39.05 -8.38 -2.55
C LEU A 80 -40.42 -8.08 -1.96
N ALA A 81 -40.52 -8.02 -0.63
CA ALA A 81 -41.73 -7.63 0.08
C ALA A 81 -41.58 -6.20 0.60
N ARG A 82 -42.47 -5.28 0.20
CA ARG A 82 -42.53 -3.94 0.79
C ARG A 82 -43.24 -4.04 2.13
N VAL A 83 -42.51 -3.78 3.21
CA VAL A 83 -43.00 -3.84 4.58
C VAL A 83 -43.26 -2.44 5.10
N ASN A 84 -44.45 -2.23 5.63
CA ASN A 84 -44.84 -1.01 6.30
C ASN A 84 -44.43 -1.06 7.78
N GLY A 85 -43.55 -0.17 8.20
CA GLY A 85 -43.06 -0.09 9.57
C GLY A 85 -44.13 0.32 10.59
N LEU A 86 -45.12 1.12 10.16
CA LEU A 86 -46.23 1.55 11.02
C LEU A 86 -47.26 0.45 11.27
N THR A 87 -47.44 -0.50 10.36
CA THR A 87 -48.44 -1.58 10.52
C THR A 87 -47.83 -2.95 10.77
N GLY A 88 -46.54 -3.13 10.43
CA GLY A 88 -45.88 -4.44 10.44
C GLY A 88 -46.43 -5.38 9.37
N ARG A 89 -47.04 -4.86 8.29
CA ARG A 89 -47.65 -5.67 7.22
C ARG A 89 -46.94 -5.46 5.88
N VAL A 90 -47.17 -6.42 4.97
CA VAL A 90 -46.69 -6.35 3.59
C VAL A 90 -47.72 -5.58 2.75
N ASP A 91 -47.28 -4.48 2.16
CA ASP A 91 -48.11 -3.63 1.30
C ASP A 91 -48.13 -4.13 -0.15
N THR A 92 -47.00 -4.67 -0.64
CA THR A 92 -46.87 -5.19 -2.01
C THR A 92 -45.67 -6.14 -2.12
N ARG A 93 -45.62 -6.92 -3.21
CA ARG A 93 -44.54 -7.86 -3.54
C ARG A 93 -44.12 -7.71 -4.99
N VAL A 94 -42.83 -7.93 -5.24
CA VAL A 94 -42.26 -7.99 -6.59
C VAL A 94 -41.42 -9.25 -6.70
N GLU A 95 -41.72 -10.09 -7.69
CA GLU A 95 -40.87 -11.23 -8.04
C GLU A 95 -39.59 -10.74 -8.72
N VAL A 96 -38.46 -11.31 -8.31
CA VAL A 96 -37.16 -11.10 -8.93
C VAL A 96 -36.78 -12.39 -9.66
N ALA A 97 -36.97 -12.38 -10.97
CA ALA A 97 -36.67 -13.53 -11.83
C ALA A 97 -35.20 -13.97 -11.69
N ASP A 98 -34.98 -15.28 -11.68
CA ASP A 98 -33.67 -15.95 -11.67
C ASP A 98 -32.81 -15.75 -10.41
N ALA A 99 -33.40 -15.43 -9.25
CA ALA A 99 -32.67 -15.14 -8.00
C ALA A 99 -32.90 -16.13 -6.83
N GLN A 100 -33.58 -17.25 -7.06
CA GLN A 100 -33.92 -18.21 -6.00
C GLN A 100 -32.68 -18.86 -5.38
N GLY A 101 -32.57 -18.80 -4.06
CA GLY A 101 -31.44 -19.38 -3.31
C GLY A 101 -30.09 -18.69 -3.56
N ARG A 102 -30.06 -17.51 -4.22
CA ARG A 102 -28.83 -16.78 -4.52
C ARG A 102 -28.60 -15.63 -3.55
N GLN A 103 -27.34 -15.36 -3.23
CA GLN A 103 -26.96 -14.19 -2.43
C GLN A 103 -27.06 -12.92 -3.26
N THR A 104 -27.91 -12.01 -2.79
CA THR A 104 -28.24 -10.75 -3.47
C THR A 104 -28.03 -9.60 -2.52
N GLN A 105 -27.22 -8.62 -2.91
CA GLN A 105 -27.17 -7.33 -2.24
C GLN A 105 -28.38 -6.51 -2.67
N VAL A 106 -29.16 -6.01 -1.70
CA VAL A 106 -30.28 -5.11 -1.94
C VAL A 106 -29.90 -3.73 -1.42
N VAL A 107 -30.00 -2.71 -2.27
CA VAL A 107 -29.75 -1.32 -1.91
C VAL A 107 -30.94 -0.49 -2.36
N GLN A 108 -31.50 0.31 -1.46
CA GLN A 108 -32.78 0.99 -1.69
C GLN A 108 -32.74 2.47 -1.28
N THR A 109 -33.41 3.30 -2.06
CA THR A 109 -33.81 4.68 -1.75
C THR A 109 -35.32 4.79 -1.83
N ASP A 110 -35.87 5.99 -1.63
CA ASP A 110 -37.33 6.19 -1.68
C ASP A 110 -37.89 6.05 -3.11
N GLN A 111 -37.03 6.12 -4.12
CA GLN A 111 -37.40 6.06 -5.53
C GLN A 111 -36.88 4.82 -6.26
N PHE A 112 -35.70 4.32 -5.90
CA PHE A 112 -35.05 3.24 -6.64
C PHE A 112 -34.65 2.11 -5.72
N LEU A 113 -34.61 0.91 -6.30
CA LEU A 113 -34.05 -0.27 -5.67
C LEU A 113 -33.06 -0.92 -6.65
N ILE A 114 -31.84 -1.17 -6.20
CA ILE A 114 -30.81 -1.86 -6.96
C ILE A 114 -30.54 -3.22 -6.33
N LEU A 115 -30.62 -4.26 -7.15
CA LEU A 115 -30.28 -5.63 -6.82
C LEU A 115 -28.97 -5.99 -7.48
N ARG A 116 -28.00 -6.47 -6.70
CA ARG A 116 -26.77 -7.07 -7.23
C ARG A 116 -26.69 -8.53 -6.82
N GLU A 117 -26.66 -9.42 -7.80
CA GLU A 117 -26.43 -10.84 -7.60
C GLU A 117 -24.92 -11.10 -7.51
N LEU A 118 -24.45 -11.62 -6.38
CA LEU A 118 -23.01 -11.69 -6.07
C LEU A 118 -22.26 -12.70 -6.95
N ALA A 119 -22.89 -13.83 -7.27
CA ALA A 119 -22.27 -14.92 -8.03
C ALA A 119 -22.10 -14.57 -9.51
N THR A 120 -23.10 -13.95 -10.13
CA THR A 120 -23.12 -13.62 -11.57
C THR A 120 -22.67 -12.19 -11.87
N GLY A 121 -22.63 -11.33 -10.84
CA GLY A 121 -22.36 -9.90 -10.98
C GLY A 121 -23.50 -9.13 -11.64
N LYS A 122 -24.66 -9.75 -11.88
CA LYS A 122 -25.83 -9.09 -12.48
C LYS A 122 -26.32 -7.98 -11.56
N VAL A 123 -26.45 -6.77 -12.08
CA VAL A 123 -27.02 -5.61 -11.39
C VAL A 123 -28.31 -5.23 -12.10
N SER A 124 -29.42 -5.15 -11.37
CA SER A 124 -30.74 -4.77 -11.89
C SER A 124 -31.29 -3.59 -11.08
N SER A 125 -31.92 -2.63 -11.75
CA SER A 125 -32.63 -1.53 -11.10
C SER A 125 -34.14 -1.71 -11.22
N LEU A 126 -34.85 -1.29 -10.17
CA LEU A 126 -36.30 -1.26 -10.09
C LEU A 126 -36.72 0.16 -9.68
N ASP A 127 -37.64 0.74 -10.46
CA ASP A 127 -38.28 2.01 -10.11
C ASP A 127 -39.46 1.72 -9.16
N LEU A 128 -39.41 2.29 -7.95
CA LEU A 128 -40.39 2.00 -6.90
C LEU A 128 -41.74 2.69 -7.09
N ALA A 129 -41.81 3.73 -7.93
CA ALA A 129 -43.07 4.40 -8.25
C ALA A 129 -43.89 3.60 -9.28
N THR A 130 -43.21 2.94 -10.22
CA THR A 130 -43.85 2.17 -11.30
C THR A 130 -43.82 0.65 -11.09
N LEU A 131 -42.97 0.17 -10.19
CA LEU A 131 -42.64 -1.25 -9.98
C LEU A 131 -42.18 -1.96 -11.26
N GLN A 132 -41.54 -1.22 -12.17
CA GLN A 132 -40.97 -1.75 -13.42
C GLN A 132 -39.45 -1.89 -13.32
N VAL A 133 -38.91 -2.98 -13.86
CA VAL A 133 -37.46 -3.17 -13.99
C VAL A 133 -36.93 -2.14 -14.98
N GLY A 134 -36.05 -1.25 -14.52
CA GLY A 134 -35.51 -0.14 -15.31
C GLY A 134 -34.41 -0.59 -16.26
N ALA A 135 -33.33 -1.16 -15.72
CA ALA A 135 -32.20 -1.63 -16.50
C ALA A 135 -31.52 -2.85 -15.86
N THR A 136 -30.70 -3.57 -16.64
CA THR A 136 -29.86 -4.66 -16.15
C THR A 136 -28.51 -4.65 -16.83
N VAL A 137 -27.44 -4.75 -16.04
CA VAL A 137 -26.04 -4.70 -16.48
C VAL A 137 -25.23 -5.77 -15.74
N ARG A 138 -24.01 -6.06 -16.20
CA ARG A 138 -23.09 -6.99 -15.49
C ARG A 138 -21.93 -6.23 -14.88
N SER A 139 -21.68 -6.47 -13.60
CA SER A 139 -20.49 -6.08 -12.83
C SER A 139 -19.52 -7.24 -12.66
N THR A 140 -18.28 -6.93 -12.26
CA THR A 140 -17.30 -7.93 -11.82
C THR A 140 -17.93 -8.82 -10.75
N THR A 141 -17.77 -10.13 -10.89
CA THR A 141 -18.33 -11.12 -9.98
C THR A 141 -17.63 -11.09 -8.62
N GLY A 142 -18.30 -11.60 -7.59
CA GLY A 142 -17.70 -11.77 -6.26
C GLY A 142 -18.02 -10.66 -5.25
N LEU A 143 -17.45 -10.84 -4.06
CA LEU A 143 -17.79 -10.09 -2.83
C LEU A 143 -17.03 -8.77 -2.65
N GLY A 144 -16.04 -8.50 -3.50
CA GLY A 144 -15.27 -7.25 -3.49
C GLY A 144 -15.93 -6.10 -4.26
N VAL A 145 -17.12 -6.29 -4.82
CA VAL A 145 -17.88 -5.23 -5.48
C VAL A 145 -19.18 -4.99 -4.72
N SER A 146 -19.43 -3.75 -4.36
CA SER A 146 -20.66 -3.33 -3.69
C SER A 146 -21.35 -2.20 -4.43
N VAL A 147 -22.64 -2.05 -4.21
CA VAL A 147 -23.41 -0.87 -4.63
C VAL A 147 -23.74 -0.02 -3.41
N ALA A 148 -23.67 1.30 -3.57
CA ALA A 148 -24.11 2.28 -2.59
C ALA A 148 -25.08 3.27 -3.25
N MET A 149 -26.14 3.66 -2.55
CA MET A 149 -27.15 4.57 -3.10
C MET A 149 -27.71 5.50 -2.01
N GLN A 150 -27.95 6.76 -2.37
CA GLN A 150 -28.66 7.73 -1.53
C GLN A 150 -29.33 8.78 -2.43
N GLY A 151 -30.63 9.03 -2.22
CA GLY A 151 -31.42 9.88 -3.11
C GLY A 151 -31.42 9.35 -4.55
N ASP A 152 -30.91 10.17 -5.47
CA ASP A 152 -30.72 9.89 -6.89
C ASP A 152 -29.26 9.49 -7.23
N ALA A 153 -28.33 9.53 -6.27
CA ALA A 153 -26.95 9.13 -6.48
C ALA A 153 -26.74 7.63 -6.22
N ALA A 154 -26.12 6.92 -7.17
CA ALA A 154 -25.74 5.52 -7.04
C ALA A 154 -24.29 5.30 -7.49
N PHE A 155 -23.56 4.42 -6.79
CA PHE A 155 -22.18 4.07 -7.09
C PHE A 155 -21.96 2.56 -7.06
N VAL A 156 -21.19 2.06 -8.02
CA VAL A 156 -20.56 0.74 -7.97
C VAL A 156 -19.14 0.91 -7.46
N ILE A 157 -18.82 0.23 -6.37
CA ILE A 157 -17.54 0.32 -5.67
C ILE A 157 -16.84 -1.03 -5.82
N ASP A 158 -15.86 -1.08 -6.70
CA ASP A 158 -14.94 -2.21 -6.85
C ASP A 158 -13.80 -2.02 -5.86
N ALA A 159 -13.96 -2.63 -4.69
CA ALA A 159 -12.99 -2.58 -3.62
C ALA A 159 -11.67 -3.22 -4.06
N VAL A 160 -11.72 -4.28 -4.86
CA VAL A 160 -10.55 -5.03 -5.32
C VAL A 160 -9.67 -4.17 -6.21
N GLN A 161 -10.27 -3.52 -7.20
CA GLN A 161 -9.55 -2.73 -8.21
C GLN A 161 -9.36 -1.27 -7.79
N GLY A 162 -9.95 -0.85 -6.67
CA GLY A 162 -9.91 0.55 -6.22
C GLY A 162 -10.72 1.48 -7.13
N VAL A 163 -11.79 0.99 -7.77
CA VAL A 163 -12.59 1.77 -8.73
C VAL A 163 -13.94 2.12 -8.15
N VAL A 164 -14.24 3.42 -8.03
CA VAL A 164 -15.53 3.94 -7.57
C VAL A 164 -16.22 4.66 -8.71
N ARG A 165 -17.31 4.07 -9.22
CA ARG A 165 -17.98 4.53 -10.44
C ARG A 165 -19.41 4.92 -10.16
N GLN A 166 -19.75 6.16 -10.46
CA GLN A 166 -21.14 6.61 -10.38
C GLN A 166 -21.95 6.01 -11.53
N ILE A 167 -23.19 5.63 -11.24
CA ILE A 167 -24.17 5.15 -12.20
C ILE A 167 -25.47 5.93 -12.06
N ASP A 168 -26.21 6.06 -13.16
CA ASP A 168 -27.60 6.53 -13.13
C ASP A 168 -28.49 5.36 -12.68
N PRO A 169 -29.22 5.45 -11.56
CA PRO A 169 -30.05 4.35 -11.08
C PRO A 169 -31.19 3.99 -12.05
N ARG A 170 -31.58 4.89 -12.96
CA ARG A 170 -32.66 4.66 -13.95
C ARG A 170 -32.21 3.75 -15.08
N SER A 171 -31.02 3.99 -15.62
CA SER A 171 -30.50 3.29 -16.80
C SER A 171 -29.33 2.34 -16.50
N LEU A 172 -28.80 2.39 -15.27
CA LEU A 172 -27.54 1.78 -14.85
C LEU A 172 -26.35 2.16 -15.74
N GLN A 173 -26.41 3.30 -16.43
CA GLN A 173 -25.30 3.79 -17.25
C GLN A 173 -24.29 4.57 -16.40
N PRO A 174 -22.98 4.49 -16.70
CA PRO A 174 -21.96 5.27 -16.01
C PRO A 174 -22.20 6.78 -16.14
N VAL A 175 -21.94 7.53 -15.06
CA VAL A 175 -21.98 8.99 -15.04
C VAL A 175 -20.56 9.54 -14.90
N GLY A 176 -20.00 9.99 -16.02
CA GLY A 176 -18.63 10.50 -16.10
C GLY A 176 -17.54 9.45 -15.80
N ASP A 177 -16.32 9.94 -15.58
CA ASP A 177 -15.17 9.08 -15.26
C ASP A 177 -15.21 8.56 -13.81
N PRO A 178 -14.76 7.33 -13.55
CA PRO A 178 -14.70 6.79 -12.19
C PRO A 178 -13.60 7.45 -11.35
N VAL A 179 -13.81 7.53 -10.05
CA VAL A 179 -12.76 7.87 -9.08
C VAL A 179 -11.92 6.63 -8.81
N ARG A 180 -10.60 6.74 -9.01
CA ARG A 180 -9.66 5.64 -8.83
C ARG A 180 -8.80 5.82 -7.58
N TYR A 181 -8.56 4.72 -6.90
CA TYR A 181 -7.70 4.56 -5.76
C TYR A 181 -6.72 3.43 -6.03
N PRO A 182 -5.64 3.30 -5.23
CA PRO A 182 -4.95 2.03 -5.16
C PRO A 182 -5.94 0.89 -4.82
N PRO A 183 -5.62 -0.35 -5.23
CA PRO A 183 -6.43 -1.54 -4.93
C PRO A 183 -6.76 -1.69 -3.43
N GLY A 184 -7.82 -2.45 -3.13
CA GLY A 184 -8.33 -2.77 -1.77
C GLY A 184 -8.67 -1.55 -0.93
N ILE A 185 -9.55 -0.73 -1.46
CA ILE A 185 -10.32 0.25 -0.68
C ILE A 185 -11.34 -0.48 0.21
N ALA A 186 -11.80 0.19 1.26
CA ALA A 186 -12.82 -0.35 2.16
C ALA A 186 -13.96 0.65 2.38
N GLY A 187 -15.15 0.15 2.69
CA GLY A 187 -16.34 0.96 2.92
C GLY A 187 -17.14 1.22 1.64
N GLY A 188 -17.71 2.41 1.51
CA GLY A 188 -18.68 2.71 0.45
C GLY A 188 -20.05 3.11 0.97
N HIS A 189 -20.11 4.07 1.90
CA HIS A 189 -21.37 4.46 2.52
C HIS A 189 -21.55 5.98 2.46
N PHE A 190 -22.79 6.38 2.23
CA PHE A 190 -23.17 7.77 2.19
C PHE A 190 -23.42 8.33 3.60
N ASP A 191 -22.89 9.51 3.90
CA ASP A 191 -23.27 10.28 5.09
C ASP A 191 -24.64 10.95 4.90
N GLY A 192 -25.19 11.55 5.97
CA GLY A 192 -26.47 12.26 5.88
C GLY A 192 -26.45 13.51 4.97
N ALA A 193 -25.27 13.94 4.52
CA ALA A 193 -25.09 15.10 3.65
C ALA A 193 -24.93 14.75 2.15
N GLY A 194 -25.07 13.47 1.75
CA GLY A 194 -24.94 13.10 0.33
C GLY A 194 -23.54 12.70 -0.11
N ARG A 195 -22.56 12.59 0.81
CA ARG A 195 -21.17 12.29 0.45
C ARG A 195 -20.86 10.82 0.66
N LEU A 196 -20.33 10.18 -0.38
CA LEU A 196 -19.85 8.81 -0.31
C LEU A 196 -18.46 8.77 0.32
N TRP A 197 -18.29 8.02 1.41
CA TRP A 197 -17.01 7.86 2.09
C TRP A 197 -16.34 6.53 1.75
N ILE A 198 -15.03 6.60 1.46
CA ILE A 198 -14.16 5.48 1.06
C ILE A 198 -12.89 5.52 1.92
N ALA A 199 -12.55 4.42 2.59
CA ALA A 199 -11.24 4.26 3.20
C ALA A 199 -10.24 3.69 2.21
N VAL A 200 -9.00 4.18 2.28
CA VAL A 200 -7.88 3.75 1.43
C VAL A 200 -6.78 3.26 2.37
N PRO A 201 -6.85 2.00 2.85
CA PRO A 201 -5.90 1.43 3.80
C PRO A 201 -4.43 1.59 3.37
N SER A 202 -4.13 1.37 2.09
CA SER A 202 -2.78 1.50 1.51
C SER A 202 -2.17 2.89 1.66
N GLU A 203 -2.99 3.94 1.79
CA GLU A 203 -2.56 5.31 2.01
C GLU A 203 -2.79 5.77 3.46
N GLY A 204 -3.52 5.01 4.27
CA GLY A 204 -3.94 5.42 5.61
C GLY A 204 -4.94 6.59 5.60
N THR A 205 -5.66 6.77 4.50
CA THR A 205 -6.57 7.90 4.28
C THR A 205 -8.03 7.48 4.22
N VAL A 206 -8.92 8.45 4.41
CA VAL A 206 -10.34 8.34 4.07
C VAL A 206 -10.72 9.49 3.15
N SER A 207 -11.58 9.22 2.18
CA SER A 207 -11.92 10.09 1.06
C SER A 207 -13.43 10.27 0.95
N ALA A 208 -13.90 11.51 0.83
CA ALA A 208 -15.28 11.85 0.54
C ALA A 208 -15.44 12.17 -0.95
N ILE A 209 -16.46 11.58 -1.58
CA ILE A 209 -16.82 11.75 -2.98
C ILE A 209 -18.21 12.39 -3.04
N THR A 210 -18.38 13.40 -3.89
CA THR A 210 -19.69 13.98 -4.21
C THR A 210 -20.13 13.49 -5.60
N ALA A 211 -21.40 13.09 -5.70
CA ALA A 211 -22.00 12.67 -6.95
C ALA A 211 -22.08 13.84 -7.96
N ALA A 212 -21.84 13.53 -9.23
CA ALA A 212 -22.14 14.40 -10.33
C ALA A 212 -23.65 14.47 -10.57
N PRO A 213 -24.16 15.59 -11.13
CA PRO A 213 -25.54 15.67 -11.60
C PRO A 213 -25.86 14.59 -12.64
N LEU A 214 -27.02 13.95 -12.51
CA LEU A 214 -27.48 12.98 -13.50
C LEU A 214 -27.86 13.67 -14.82
N PRO A 215 -27.65 13.00 -15.98
CA PRO A 215 -28.08 13.53 -17.26
C PRO A 215 -29.62 13.66 -17.34
N SER A 216 -30.10 14.65 -18.09
CA SER A 216 -31.53 14.90 -18.28
C SER A 216 -32.23 13.84 -19.15
N ASP A 217 -31.48 13.11 -20.00
CA ASP A 217 -31.97 12.00 -20.83
C ASP A 217 -31.13 10.73 -20.57
N PRO A 218 -31.69 9.68 -19.95
CA PRO A 218 -30.95 8.46 -19.60
C PRO A 218 -30.46 7.64 -20.81
N ALA A 219 -30.92 7.94 -22.03
CA ALA A 219 -30.59 7.20 -23.26
C ALA A 219 -29.44 7.81 -24.10
N GLN A 220 -28.97 9.02 -23.78
CA GLN A 220 -27.89 9.68 -24.54
C GLN A 220 -26.51 9.29 -23.98
N GLY A 221 -25.91 8.24 -24.55
CA GLY A 221 -24.55 7.80 -24.22
C GLY A 221 -24.39 6.30 -24.39
N ALA A 222 -24.67 5.78 -25.60
CA ALA A 222 -24.77 4.34 -25.84
C ALA A 222 -23.43 3.68 -26.21
N ALA A 223 -22.95 2.82 -25.31
CA ALA A 223 -22.32 1.55 -25.67
C ALA A 223 -22.90 0.48 -24.73
N GLU A 224 -23.04 -0.78 -25.18
CA GLU A 224 -23.45 -1.89 -24.31
C GLU A 224 -22.49 -1.97 -23.11
N ALA A 225 -22.92 -1.48 -21.94
CA ALA A 225 -22.07 -1.35 -20.77
C ALA A 225 -21.91 -2.73 -20.10
N VAL A 226 -20.80 -3.40 -20.41
CA VAL A 226 -20.23 -4.45 -19.56
C VAL A 226 -19.33 -3.74 -18.53
N PHE A 227 -19.67 -3.82 -17.24
CA PHE A 227 -18.79 -3.35 -16.17
C PHE A 227 -17.73 -4.43 -15.88
N ASP A 228 -16.84 -4.63 -16.84
CA ASP A 228 -15.67 -5.49 -16.67
C ASP A 228 -14.46 -4.62 -16.29
N SER A 229 -14.11 -4.62 -15.01
CA SER A 229 -12.93 -3.90 -14.51
C SER A 229 -11.59 -4.58 -14.89
N SER A 230 -11.62 -5.77 -15.52
CA SER A 230 -10.43 -6.48 -15.98
C SER A 230 -9.92 -6.05 -17.36
N ILE A 231 -10.65 -5.19 -18.08
CA ILE A 231 -10.22 -4.69 -19.39
C ILE A 231 -9.39 -3.41 -19.19
N PRO A 232 -8.09 -3.40 -19.54
CA PRO A 232 -7.26 -2.19 -19.48
C PRO A 232 -7.75 -1.17 -20.51
N GLN A 233 -8.03 0.06 -20.07
CA GLN A 233 -8.27 1.18 -20.98
C GLN A 233 -6.91 1.69 -21.50
N PRO A 234 -6.76 2.04 -22.80
CA PRO A 234 -5.50 2.53 -23.35
C PRO A 234 -5.01 3.78 -22.59
N ALA A 235 -3.69 3.89 -22.47
CA ALA A 235 -2.98 4.89 -21.67
C ALA A 235 -3.48 6.32 -21.92
N ALA A 236 -3.65 7.07 -20.83
CA ALA A 236 -4.02 8.48 -20.86
C ALA A 236 -2.97 9.30 -21.64
N THR A 237 -3.33 9.76 -22.84
CA THR A 237 -2.70 10.92 -23.45
C THR A 237 -3.17 12.19 -22.75
N GLU A 238 -2.25 13.14 -22.56
CA GLU A 238 -2.46 14.43 -21.89
C GLU A 238 -3.74 15.16 -22.36
N PRO A 239 -4.37 15.97 -21.49
CA PRO A 239 -5.57 16.70 -21.86
C PRO A 239 -5.23 17.81 -22.86
N ASP A 240 -5.66 17.63 -24.10
CA ASP A 240 -5.68 18.69 -25.09
C ASP A 240 -6.69 19.77 -24.64
N ALA A 241 -6.19 20.98 -24.44
CA ALA A 241 -6.98 22.13 -24.02
C ALA A 241 -7.87 22.60 -25.18
N GLY A 242 -9.13 22.13 -25.24
CA GLY A 242 -10.09 22.67 -26.20
C GLY A 242 -11.35 21.86 -26.47
N ALA A 243 -12.16 21.55 -25.46
CA ALA A 243 -13.59 21.29 -25.65
C ALA A 243 -14.36 21.53 -24.35
N THR A 244 -15.28 22.50 -24.37
CA THR A 244 -16.28 22.71 -23.31
C THR A 244 -17.58 22.09 -23.81
N ASP A 245 -17.88 20.87 -23.36
CA ASP A 245 -19.25 20.35 -23.32
C ASP A 245 -19.37 19.25 -22.24
N GLY A 246 -19.72 19.66 -21.02
CA GLY A 246 -20.97 19.21 -20.39
C GLY A 246 -21.16 17.79 -19.82
N THR A 247 -20.18 17.09 -19.25
CA THR A 247 -20.46 16.07 -18.20
C THR A 247 -19.30 15.95 -17.21
N ALA A 248 -19.34 16.74 -16.12
CA ALA A 248 -18.43 16.55 -14.99
C ALA A 248 -18.76 15.22 -14.29
N GLY A 249 -17.77 14.35 -14.08
CA GLY A 249 -17.92 13.10 -13.31
C GLY A 249 -17.91 13.30 -11.79
N PRO A 250 -18.10 12.22 -11.00
CA PRO A 250 -18.03 12.30 -9.54
C PRO A 250 -16.70 12.91 -9.07
N THR A 251 -16.74 13.74 -8.02
CA THR A 251 -15.57 14.51 -7.59
C THR A 251 -15.11 14.14 -6.19
N ARG A 252 -13.79 13.98 -6.02
CA ARG A 252 -13.14 13.82 -4.73
C ARG A 252 -13.07 15.18 -4.02
N VAL A 253 -13.86 15.36 -2.97
CA VAL A 253 -14.01 16.67 -2.31
C VAL A 253 -13.18 16.79 -1.03
N ARG A 254 -12.80 15.68 -0.40
CA ARG A 254 -11.97 15.69 0.81
C ARG A 254 -11.18 14.39 0.93
N THR A 255 -9.89 14.50 1.23
CA THR A 255 -9.05 13.37 1.65
C THR A 255 -8.40 13.71 2.98
N VAL A 256 -8.51 12.83 3.97
CA VAL A 256 -7.96 13.02 5.31
C VAL A 256 -7.10 11.83 5.67
N ALA A 257 -5.86 12.07 6.08
CA ALA A 257 -5.02 11.05 6.70
C ALA A 257 -5.56 10.75 8.11
N VAL A 258 -5.90 9.48 8.35
CA VAL A 258 -6.54 8.99 9.59
C VAL A 258 -5.71 7.92 10.29
N ALA A 259 -4.75 7.32 9.58
CA ALA A 259 -3.80 6.37 10.11
C ALA A 259 -2.50 6.38 9.28
N PRO A 260 -1.42 5.76 9.75
CA PRO A 260 -0.31 5.36 8.89
C PRO A 260 -0.79 4.50 7.69
N PRO A 261 -0.11 4.60 6.53
CA PRO A 261 -0.32 3.71 5.39
C PRO A 261 -0.27 2.22 5.78
N SER A 262 -1.11 1.41 5.15
CA SER A 262 -1.26 -0.04 5.36
C SER A 262 -1.92 -0.48 6.67
N ASN A 263 -2.38 0.45 7.51
CA ASN A 263 -3.24 0.10 8.63
C ASN A 263 -4.58 -0.43 8.15
N GLU A 264 -5.13 -1.43 8.84
CA GLU A 264 -6.45 -1.97 8.53
C GLU A 264 -7.53 -0.98 8.93
N LEU A 265 -8.23 -0.44 7.94
CA LEU A 265 -9.29 0.55 8.14
C LEU A 265 -10.66 -0.05 7.80
N THR A 266 -11.62 0.19 8.67
CA THR A 266 -13.06 -0.01 8.39
C THR A 266 -13.82 1.27 8.75
N ILE A 267 -14.94 1.53 8.10
CA ILE A 267 -15.68 2.78 8.27
C ILE A 267 -17.17 2.55 8.55
N SER A 268 -17.77 3.50 9.24
CA SER A 268 -19.22 3.66 9.39
C SER A 268 -19.61 5.06 8.95
N ALA A 269 -20.59 5.18 8.06
CA ALA A 269 -21.15 6.50 7.73
C ALA A 269 -21.95 7.03 8.93
N LEU A 270 -21.79 8.32 9.20
CA LEU A 270 -22.51 9.04 10.25
C LEU A 270 -23.50 10.01 9.61
N ASP A 271 -24.39 10.60 10.41
CA ASP A 271 -25.34 11.59 9.91
C ASP A 271 -24.64 12.85 9.33
N ASP A 272 -23.46 13.20 9.84
CA ASP A 272 -22.71 14.40 9.44
C ASP A 272 -21.22 14.13 9.08
N GLY A 273 -20.89 12.87 8.76
CA GLY A 273 -19.54 12.51 8.33
C GLY A 273 -19.23 11.02 8.41
N VAL A 274 -18.06 10.65 8.93
CA VAL A 274 -17.59 9.24 8.95
C VAL A 274 -16.84 8.90 10.23
N ALA A 275 -17.05 7.69 10.74
CA ALA A 275 -16.22 7.06 11.75
C ALA A 275 -15.26 6.07 11.08
N VAL A 276 -13.97 6.16 11.39
CA VAL A 276 -12.93 5.28 10.85
C VAL A 276 -12.30 4.50 12.01
N LEU A 277 -12.47 3.19 12.01
CA LEU A 277 -11.79 2.31 12.94
C LEU A 277 -10.49 1.80 12.31
N ASN A 278 -9.37 2.18 12.93
CA ASN A 278 -8.06 1.63 12.69
C ASN A 278 -7.88 0.38 13.56
N ARG A 279 -8.08 -0.79 12.94
CA ARG A 279 -8.02 -2.10 13.63
C ARG A 279 -6.59 -2.46 14.05
N THR A 280 -5.59 -1.96 13.33
CA THR A 280 -4.18 -2.19 13.65
C THR A 280 -3.76 -1.49 14.93
N ALA A 281 -4.17 -0.23 15.12
CA ALA A 281 -3.80 0.54 16.30
C ALA A 281 -4.84 0.49 17.44
N GLY A 282 -6.01 -0.09 17.20
CA GLY A 282 -7.12 -0.04 18.15
C GLY A 282 -7.60 1.39 18.40
N ALA A 283 -7.77 2.19 17.36
CA ALA A 283 -8.17 3.59 17.50
C ALA A 283 -9.32 3.95 16.57
N LEU A 284 -10.23 4.79 17.03
CA LEU A 284 -11.37 5.26 16.27
C LEU A 284 -11.24 6.75 16.00
N THR A 285 -11.24 7.13 14.72
CA THR A 285 -11.23 8.52 14.27
C THR A 285 -12.61 8.93 13.79
N LEU A 286 -13.23 9.91 14.45
CA LEU A 286 -14.48 10.54 14.05
C LEU A 286 -14.18 11.80 13.23
N LEU A 287 -14.73 11.88 12.02
CA LEU A 287 -14.69 13.05 11.15
C LEU A 287 -16.10 13.60 10.98
N ARG A 288 -16.44 14.67 11.71
CA ARG A 288 -17.79 15.30 11.70
C ARG A 288 -17.66 16.80 11.47
N GLY A 289 -18.48 17.38 10.59
CA GLY A 289 -18.55 18.85 10.42
C GLY A 289 -17.26 19.58 10.03
N GLY A 290 -16.15 18.87 9.74
CA GLY A 290 -14.83 19.45 9.55
C GLY A 290 -13.82 19.04 10.61
N ASP A 291 -14.30 18.75 11.83
CA ASP A 291 -13.50 18.39 12.99
C ASP A 291 -13.04 16.92 12.95
N ARG A 292 -11.86 16.68 13.52
CA ARG A 292 -11.28 15.34 13.73
C ARG A 292 -11.17 15.09 15.22
N ARG A 293 -11.78 14.01 15.70
CA ARG A 293 -11.64 13.51 17.07
C ARG A 293 -11.14 12.07 17.02
N GLU A 294 -10.01 11.80 17.64
CA GLU A 294 -9.45 10.45 17.75
C GLU A 294 -9.70 9.90 19.16
N VAL A 295 -10.16 8.67 19.24
CA VAL A 295 -10.55 7.99 20.47
C VAL A 295 -9.81 6.66 20.52
N PRO A 296 -8.82 6.48 21.41
CA PRO A 296 -8.17 5.18 21.59
C PRO A 296 -9.17 4.18 22.16
N LEU A 297 -9.18 2.98 21.60
CA LEU A 297 -10.05 1.88 22.01
C LEU A 297 -9.20 0.71 22.51
N ASP A 298 -9.44 0.27 23.74
CA ASP A 298 -8.86 -0.97 24.26
C ASP A 298 -9.60 -2.18 23.66
N LEU A 299 -9.23 -2.50 22.41
CA LEU A 299 -9.76 -3.64 21.67
C LEU A 299 -8.85 -4.84 21.86
N ASP A 300 -9.40 -5.90 22.43
CA ASP A 300 -8.70 -7.17 22.62
C ASP A 300 -9.01 -8.18 21.50
N GLY A 301 -9.38 -7.70 20.31
CA GLY A 301 -9.68 -8.49 19.12
C GLY A 301 -10.07 -7.61 17.93
N PRO A 302 -10.33 -8.18 16.75
CA PRO A 302 -10.70 -7.41 15.56
C PRO A 302 -12.07 -6.76 15.74
N GLY A 303 -12.09 -5.42 15.79
CA GLY A 303 -13.32 -4.63 15.90
C GLY A 303 -14.03 -4.47 14.55
N VAL A 304 -15.37 -4.50 14.56
CA VAL A 304 -16.22 -4.35 13.39
C VAL A 304 -17.24 -3.23 13.62
N LEU A 305 -17.45 -2.40 12.60
CA LEU A 305 -18.42 -1.31 12.59
C LEU A 305 -19.66 -1.69 11.77
N PRO A 306 -20.85 -1.18 12.11
CA PRO A 306 -22.00 -1.22 11.21
C PRO A 306 -21.76 -0.32 10.00
N THR A 307 -22.44 -0.58 8.89
CA THR A 307 -22.33 0.19 7.63
C THR A 307 -22.66 1.68 7.83
N ARG A 308 -23.70 1.96 8.61
CA ARG A 308 -24.13 3.29 9.01
C ARG A 308 -24.46 3.32 10.49
N THR A 309 -24.12 4.42 11.15
CA THR A 309 -24.51 4.70 12.52
C THR A 309 -25.35 5.97 12.54
N THR A 310 -26.58 5.86 13.05
CA THR A 310 -27.46 7.00 13.28
C THR A 310 -27.36 7.50 14.72
N GLY A 311 -27.35 8.81 14.92
CA GLY A 311 -27.23 9.45 16.23
C GLY A 311 -25.79 9.58 16.76
N SER A 312 -25.68 9.83 18.06
CA SER A 312 -24.40 10.09 18.74
C SER A 312 -23.68 8.83 19.23
N LEU A 313 -24.41 7.72 19.40
CA LEU A 313 -23.88 6.50 19.99
C LEU A 313 -23.29 5.59 18.91
N LEU A 314 -21.97 5.44 18.87
CA LEU A 314 -21.29 4.53 17.94
C LEU A 314 -20.94 3.22 18.64
N ALA A 315 -21.22 2.09 18.00
CA ALA A 315 -20.93 0.77 18.53
C ALA A 315 -19.84 0.06 17.69
N VAL A 316 -18.76 -0.36 18.35
CA VAL A 316 -17.72 -1.23 17.77
C VAL A 316 -17.88 -2.62 18.38
N THR A 317 -18.27 -3.60 17.57
CA THR A 317 -18.40 -5.00 18.02
C THR A 317 -17.05 -5.70 17.91
N VAL A 318 -16.67 -6.46 18.94
CA VAL A 318 -15.53 -7.40 18.92
C VAL A 318 -16.11 -8.82 19.03
N PRO A 319 -16.43 -9.49 17.90
CA PRO A 319 -17.22 -10.72 17.91
C PRO A 319 -16.56 -11.86 18.70
N GLU A 320 -15.25 -12.06 18.52
CA GLU A 320 -14.47 -13.12 19.19
C GLU A 320 -14.46 -12.99 20.72
N ARG A 321 -14.61 -11.77 21.22
CA ARG A 321 -14.60 -11.45 22.66
C ARG A 321 -15.99 -11.19 23.21
N ARG A 322 -17.02 -11.33 22.36
CA ARG A 322 -18.42 -11.02 22.65
C ARG A 322 -18.60 -9.68 23.37
N ARG A 323 -17.93 -8.65 22.85
CA ARG A 323 -17.87 -7.32 23.46
C ARG A 323 -18.37 -6.28 22.48
N ILE A 324 -19.01 -5.25 22.98
CA ILE A 324 -19.29 -4.04 22.23
C ILE A 324 -18.63 -2.88 22.97
N VAL A 325 -17.92 -2.04 22.22
CA VAL A 325 -17.34 -0.79 22.72
C VAL A 325 -18.20 0.35 22.21
N LEU A 326 -18.88 1.03 23.13
CA LEU A 326 -19.68 2.20 22.86
C LEU A 326 -18.82 3.45 22.94
N VAL A 327 -18.97 4.32 21.94
CA VAL A 327 -18.28 5.60 21.86
C VAL A 327 -19.29 6.71 21.61
N ASP A 328 -19.31 7.70 22.50
CA ASP A 328 -20.10 8.92 22.37
C ASP A 328 -19.35 10.15 22.91
N ASP A 329 -20.07 11.26 23.11
CA ASP A 329 -19.50 12.49 23.66
C ASP A 329 -19.11 12.37 25.14
N ASP A 330 -19.75 11.46 25.88
CA ASP A 330 -19.48 11.21 27.30
C ASP A 330 -18.28 10.26 27.53
N GLY A 331 -17.86 9.51 26.51
CA GLY A 331 -16.60 8.77 26.51
C GLY A 331 -16.68 7.39 25.86
N VAL A 332 -15.83 6.46 26.34
CA VAL A 332 -15.75 5.07 25.88
C VAL A 332 -16.25 4.14 26.97
N ARG A 333 -17.17 3.23 26.63
CA ARG A 333 -17.74 2.24 27.56
C ARG A 333 -17.70 0.86 26.92
N GLN A 334 -17.45 -0.17 27.71
CA GLN A 334 -17.43 -1.56 27.22
C GLN A 334 -18.59 -2.33 27.82
N LEU A 335 -19.25 -3.15 27.00
CA LEU A 335 -20.32 -4.03 27.42
C LEU A 335 -20.13 -5.44 26.89
N SER A 336 -20.56 -6.42 27.68
CA SER A 336 -20.46 -7.84 27.35
C SER A 336 -21.79 -8.35 26.80
N VAL A 337 -21.73 -9.08 25.69
CA VAL A 337 -22.90 -9.72 25.08
C VAL A 337 -23.06 -11.13 25.63
N PRO A 338 -24.18 -11.46 26.31
CA PRO A 338 -24.41 -12.78 26.89
C PRO A 338 -24.31 -13.90 25.85
N GLY A 339 -23.76 -15.07 26.20
CA GLY A 339 -23.68 -16.24 25.31
C GLY A 339 -22.26 -16.77 25.08
N SER A 340 -22.09 -17.63 24.07
CA SER A 340 -20.79 -18.21 23.68
C SER A 340 -20.60 -18.26 22.16
N GLY A 341 -19.35 -18.38 21.70
CA GLY A 341 -18.98 -18.31 20.28
C GLY A 341 -18.86 -16.88 19.73
N SER A 342 -18.41 -16.76 18.49
CA SER A 342 -18.05 -15.50 17.81
C SER A 342 -19.06 -15.02 16.75
N ALA A 343 -20.26 -15.59 16.71
CA ALA A 343 -21.29 -15.34 15.70
C ALA A 343 -22.06 -14.00 15.88
N LEU A 344 -21.39 -12.97 16.38
CA LEU A 344 -22.01 -11.65 16.57
C LEU A 344 -21.92 -10.81 15.29
N ARG A 345 -23.04 -10.19 14.92
CA ARG A 345 -23.08 -9.17 13.88
C ARG A 345 -22.64 -7.79 14.40
N PRO A 346 -22.24 -6.87 13.51
CA PRO A 346 -21.99 -5.49 13.88
C PRO A 346 -23.20 -4.91 14.61
N ALA A 347 -22.97 -4.30 15.77
CA ALA A 347 -24.03 -3.74 16.57
C ALA A 347 -24.52 -2.43 15.95
N VAL A 348 -25.83 -2.25 15.85
CA VAL A 348 -26.47 -1.10 15.23
C VAL A 348 -27.09 -0.23 16.30
N SER A 349 -26.79 1.07 16.26
CA SER A 349 -27.39 2.05 17.16
C SER A 349 -28.67 2.60 16.56
N TRP A 350 -29.77 2.53 17.32
CA TRP A 350 -31.07 3.03 16.92
C TRP A 350 -31.82 3.62 18.13
N ALA A 351 -32.34 4.84 17.98
CA ALA A 351 -33.16 5.54 18.98
C ALA A 351 -32.59 5.50 20.43
N GLY A 352 -31.26 5.67 20.58
CA GLY A 352 -30.59 5.68 21.90
C GLY A 352 -30.36 4.29 22.51
N ARG A 353 -30.61 3.21 21.77
CA ARG A 353 -30.26 1.83 22.12
C ARG A 353 -29.27 1.24 21.13
N VAL A 354 -28.63 0.16 21.54
CA VAL A 354 -27.74 -0.63 20.69
C VAL A 354 -28.27 -2.04 20.56
N TYR A 355 -28.38 -2.51 19.32
CA TYR A 355 -28.92 -3.82 18.97
C TYR A 355 -27.81 -4.66 18.34
N CYS A 356 -27.57 -5.85 18.87
CA CYS A 356 -26.57 -6.78 18.36
C CYS A 356 -27.19 -8.16 18.18
N ALA A 357 -27.17 -8.66 16.95
CA ALA A 357 -27.66 -9.99 16.63
C ALA A 357 -26.57 -11.04 16.90
N ASP A 358 -26.96 -12.12 17.58
CA ASP A 358 -26.19 -13.36 17.67
C ASP A 358 -26.82 -14.40 16.75
N GLU A 359 -26.13 -14.73 15.67
CA GLU A 359 -26.64 -15.66 14.67
C GLU A 359 -26.73 -17.10 15.17
N ARG A 360 -25.98 -17.44 16.23
CA ARG A 360 -25.98 -18.79 16.81
C ARG A 360 -27.12 -18.99 17.79
N SER A 361 -27.36 -18.01 18.68
CA SER A 361 -28.49 -18.11 19.62
C SER A 361 -29.82 -17.69 19.01
N ARG A 362 -29.80 -17.00 17.85
CA ARG A 362 -30.97 -16.40 17.21
C ARG A 362 -31.67 -15.39 18.12
N GLU A 363 -30.88 -14.63 18.86
CA GLU A 363 -31.35 -13.53 19.69
C GLU A 363 -30.75 -12.21 19.23
N ILE A 364 -31.52 -11.14 19.34
CA ILE A 364 -31.02 -9.77 19.21
C ILE A 364 -30.97 -9.14 20.60
N PHE A 365 -29.74 -8.99 21.10
CA PHE A 365 -29.48 -8.33 22.38
C PHE A 365 -29.63 -6.83 22.21
N ALA A 366 -30.46 -6.23 23.06
CA ALA A 366 -30.66 -4.79 23.13
C ALA A 366 -29.99 -4.23 24.38
N PHE A 367 -29.30 -3.10 24.26
CA PHE A 367 -28.68 -2.37 25.36
C PHE A 367 -29.18 -0.93 25.36
N ASP A 368 -29.37 -0.33 26.54
CA ASP A 368 -29.60 1.11 26.63
C ASP A 368 -28.31 1.91 26.39
N GLY A 369 -28.41 3.25 26.28
CA GLY A 369 -27.25 4.12 26.06
C GLY A 369 -26.22 4.11 27.21
N ALA A 370 -26.59 3.62 28.39
CA ALA A 370 -25.68 3.40 29.51
C ALA A 370 -24.97 2.03 29.44
N GLY A 371 -25.39 1.14 28.54
CA GLY A 371 -24.85 -0.20 28.35
C GLY A 371 -25.54 -1.28 29.18
N ALA A 372 -26.68 -1.00 29.81
CA ALA A 372 -27.45 -2.00 30.54
C ALA A 372 -28.22 -2.90 29.56
N LEU A 373 -28.20 -4.21 29.82
CA LEU A 373 -28.92 -5.20 29.02
C LEU A 373 -30.44 -5.03 29.21
N LEU A 374 -31.15 -4.93 28.09
CA LEU A 374 -32.60 -4.86 27.99
C LEU A 374 -33.16 -6.21 27.51
N PRO A 375 -34.50 -6.42 27.54
CA PRO A 375 -35.10 -7.63 26.98
C PRO A 375 -34.65 -7.88 25.54
N SER A 376 -34.15 -9.09 25.27
CA SER A 376 -33.75 -9.51 23.92
C SER A 376 -34.96 -9.70 23.01
N ILE A 377 -34.73 -9.61 21.71
CA ILE A 377 -35.71 -9.94 20.69
C ILE A 377 -35.43 -11.36 20.20
N ASP A 378 -36.39 -12.26 20.42
CA ASP A 378 -36.31 -13.65 19.97
C ASP A 378 -36.68 -13.75 18.48
N VAL A 379 -35.78 -14.36 17.72
CA VAL A 379 -35.93 -14.71 16.30
C VAL A 379 -35.55 -16.17 16.03
N THR A 380 -35.68 -17.05 17.02
CA THR A 380 -35.37 -18.49 16.92
C THR A 380 -36.14 -19.23 15.84
N GLU A 381 -37.28 -18.71 15.38
CA GLU A 381 -38.04 -19.29 14.27
C GLU A 381 -37.42 -19.02 12.88
N THR A 382 -36.38 -18.19 12.81
CA THR A 382 -35.74 -17.81 11.56
C THR A 382 -34.45 -18.61 11.33
N THR A 383 -34.16 -18.97 10.08
CA THR A 383 -32.88 -19.54 9.64
C THR A 383 -32.12 -18.53 8.77
N GLY A 384 -30.82 -18.74 8.59
CA GLY A 384 -30.00 -17.89 7.71
C GLY A 384 -29.47 -16.59 8.33
N PRO A 385 -28.72 -15.77 7.56
CA PRO A 385 -28.09 -14.55 8.07
C PRO A 385 -29.12 -13.51 8.55
N LEU A 386 -28.77 -12.77 9.60
CA LEU A 386 -29.60 -11.66 10.09
C LEU A 386 -29.07 -10.33 9.55
N ASP A 387 -29.97 -9.55 8.94
CA ASP A 387 -29.71 -8.21 8.44
C ASP A 387 -30.47 -7.18 9.27
N LEU A 388 -29.74 -6.17 9.75
CA LEU A 388 -30.26 -5.11 10.61
C LEU A 388 -30.09 -3.78 9.88
N GLU A 389 -31.20 -3.22 9.41
CA GLU A 389 -31.22 -1.96 8.67
C GLU A 389 -32.02 -0.91 9.45
N VAL A 390 -31.40 0.25 9.70
CA VAL A 390 -32.11 1.43 10.20
C VAL A 390 -32.56 2.26 9.01
N ARG A 391 -33.89 2.45 8.87
CA ARG A 391 -34.50 3.19 7.76
C ARG A 391 -35.78 3.87 8.22
N GLU A 392 -36.03 5.10 7.76
CA GLU A 392 -37.28 5.85 7.99
C GLU A 392 -37.83 5.76 9.43
N ASN A 393 -36.98 6.09 10.40
CA ASN A 393 -37.30 6.08 11.83
C ASN A 393 -37.69 4.70 12.42
N HIS A 394 -37.24 3.61 11.81
CA HIS A 394 -37.46 2.24 12.29
C HIS A 394 -36.20 1.38 12.12
N LEU A 395 -36.05 0.36 12.97
CA LEU A 395 -35.07 -0.71 12.78
C LEU A 395 -35.77 -1.94 12.20
N PHE A 396 -35.39 -2.32 11.00
CA PHE A 396 -35.85 -3.53 10.33
C PHE A 396 -34.84 -4.65 10.58
N ILE A 397 -35.34 -5.79 11.04
CA ILE A 397 -34.57 -7.01 11.26
C ILE A 397 -35.10 -8.03 10.27
N ASN A 398 -34.32 -8.34 9.25
CA ASN A 398 -34.67 -9.30 8.21
C ASN A 398 -33.82 -10.57 8.32
N ALA A 399 -34.47 -11.72 8.23
CA ALA A 399 -33.82 -12.99 7.93
C ALA A 399 -34.23 -13.38 6.50
N PRO A 400 -33.35 -13.22 5.48
CA PRO A 400 -33.73 -13.43 4.08
C PRO A 400 -34.33 -14.81 3.78
N ASP A 401 -33.88 -15.84 4.50
CA ASP A 401 -34.29 -17.23 4.30
C ASP A 401 -35.55 -17.60 5.09
N ALA A 402 -36.06 -16.71 5.95
CA ALA A 402 -37.22 -16.97 6.79
C ALA A 402 -38.50 -16.31 6.27
N ALA A 403 -39.65 -16.86 6.67
CA ALA A 403 -40.97 -16.26 6.43
C ALA A 403 -41.20 -14.99 7.24
N THR A 404 -40.50 -14.79 8.34
CA THR A 404 -40.76 -13.70 9.28
C THR A 404 -39.65 -12.66 9.28
N ALA A 405 -40.03 -11.41 9.58
CA ALA A 405 -39.13 -10.31 9.89
C ALA A 405 -39.62 -9.60 11.16
N ARG A 406 -38.81 -8.71 11.72
CA ARG A 406 -39.22 -7.82 12.81
C ARG A 406 -39.03 -6.35 12.42
N VAL A 407 -39.94 -5.51 12.88
CA VAL A 407 -39.78 -4.05 12.85
C VAL A 407 -39.78 -3.56 14.28
N VAL A 408 -38.79 -2.74 14.63
CA VAL A 408 -38.68 -2.08 15.92
C VAL A 408 -38.98 -0.59 15.72
N THR A 409 -40.00 -0.10 16.40
CA THR A 409 -40.39 1.32 16.35
C THR A 409 -39.42 2.21 17.13
N ASP A 410 -39.56 3.52 17.00
CA ASP A 410 -38.87 4.51 17.82
C ASP A 410 -39.18 4.38 19.33
N ALA A 411 -40.39 3.95 19.68
CA ALA A 411 -40.79 3.58 21.03
C ALA A 411 -40.24 2.20 21.49
N HIS A 412 -39.43 1.54 20.64
CA HIS A 412 -38.86 0.21 20.84
C HIS A 412 -39.88 -0.93 20.95
N GLU A 413 -41.07 -0.76 20.36
CA GLU A 413 -42.04 -1.83 20.22
C GLU A 413 -41.59 -2.77 19.09
N VAL A 414 -41.60 -4.07 19.35
CA VAL A 414 -41.25 -5.09 18.36
C VAL A 414 -42.53 -5.60 17.70
N ARG A 415 -42.57 -5.53 16.37
CA ARG A 415 -43.69 -6.04 15.56
C ARG A 415 -43.18 -7.15 14.66
N GLN A 416 -43.88 -8.28 14.66
CA GLN A 416 -43.59 -9.38 13.76
C GLN A 416 -44.29 -9.18 12.43
N VAL A 417 -43.53 -9.38 11.35
CA VAL A 417 -44.01 -9.29 9.98
C VAL A 417 -43.95 -10.68 9.37
N ASP A 418 -45.09 -11.18 8.88
CA ASP A 418 -45.10 -12.36 8.03
C ASP A 418 -44.89 -11.91 6.58
N LYS A 419 -43.67 -12.12 6.09
CA LYS A 419 -43.27 -11.82 4.71
C LYS A 419 -44.02 -12.69 3.72
N TYR A 420 -44.75 -13.74 4.11
CA TYR A 420 -45.48 -14.68 3.24
C TYR A 420 -47.00 -14.60 3.37
N ALA A 421 -47.50 -13.67 4.20
CA ALA A 421 -48.92 -13.46 4.38
C ALA A 421 -49.62 -13.13 3.05
N ASN A 422 -50.76 -13.78 2.82
CA ASN A 422 -51.56 -13.63 1.60
C ASN A 422 -52.55 -12.44 1.68
N ASP A 423 -52.73 -11.85 2.87
CA ASP A 423 -53.60 -10.71 3.15
C ASP A 423 -52.88 -9.38 2.91
N ILE A 424 -52.53 -9.13 1.64
CA ILE A 424 -52.04 -7.81 1.21
C ILE A 424 -53.15 -6.78 1.47
N LEU A 425 -52.82 -5.66 2.13
CA LEU A 425 -53.72 -4.54 2.42
C LEU A 425 -54.43 -4.07 1.13
N GLY A 426 -55.67 -4.52 0.89
CA GLY A 426 -56.49 -4.14 -0.27
C GLY A 426 -57.24 -5.25 -1.04
N GLY A 427 -57.19 -6.51 -0.61
CA GLY A 427 -58.00 -7.61 -1.20
C GLY A 427 -59.09 -8.15 -0.24
N ASP A 428 -60.29 -8.41 -0.74
CA ASP A 428 -61.40 -8.99 0.04
C ASP A 428 -61.06 -10.37 0.63
N PRO A 429 -61.55 -10.71 1.84
CA PRO A 429 -61.24 -11.98 2.50
C PRO A 429 -61.99 -13.18 1.87
N PRO A 430 -61.40 -14.38 1.80
CA PRO A 430 -62.11 -15.58 1.36
C PRO A 430 -62.99 -16.16 2.49
N PRO A 431 -64.15 -16.80 2.18
CA PRO A 431 -65.07 -17.35 3.18
C PRO A 431 -64.69 -18.77 3.65
N GLU A 432 -65.10 -19.12 4.89
CA GLU A 432 -64.92 -20.44 5.53
C GLU A 432 -65.76 -21.57 4.89
N PRO A 433 -65.27 -22.83 4.91
CA PRO A 433 -66.03 -24.00 4.46
C PRO A 433 -66.90 -24.65 5.58
N PRO A 434 -68.09 -25.23 5.25
CA PRO A 434 -68.95 -25.93 6.21
C PRO A 434 -68.65 -27.44 6.37
N PRO A 435 -69.11 -28.09 7.47
CA PRO A 435 -68.73 -29.45 7.87
C PRO A 435 -69.56 -30.59 7.23
N PRO A 436 -69.09 -31.86 7.27
CA PRO A 436 -69.61 -32.98 6.49
C PRO A 436 -70.69 -33.85 7.21
N PRO A 437 -71.53 -34.62 6.47
CA PRO A 437 -72.47 -35.59 7.04
C PRO A 437 -71.94 -37.04 7.12
N PRO A 438 -72.48 -37.91 8.01
CA PRO A 438 -71.91 -39.20 8.38
C PRO A 438 -72.45 -40.40 7.56
N PRO A 439 -71.66 -41.47 7.34
CA PRO A 439 -72.15 -42.74 6.77
C PRO A 439 -72.43 -43.85 7.82
N PRO A 440 -73.28 -44.86 7.49
CA PRO A 440 -73.65 -46.01 8.33
C PRO A 440 -72.63 -47.19 8.29
N PRO A 441 -72.76 -48.20 9.19
CA PRO A 441 -71.66 -49.07 9.61
C PRO A 441 -71.39 -50.31 8.73
N GLU A 442 -70.13 -50.78 8.77
CA GLU A 442 -69.57 -51.95 8.07
C GLU A 442 -69.66 -53.28 8.87
N PRO A 443 -69.58 -54.44 8.18
CA PRO A 443 -69.25 -55.74 8.75
C PRO A 443 -67.74 -55.89 9.04
N THR A 444 -67.38 -56.70 10.03
CA THR A 444 -66.05 -56.80 10.64
C THR A 444 -64.89 -57.10 9.68
N VAL A 445 -63.96 -56.15 9.61
CA VAL A 445 -62.64 -56.16 8.96
C VAL A 445 -61.56 -55.80 10.00
N GLY A 446 -60.27 -56.04 9.73
CA GLY A 446 -59.17 -55.77 10.67
C GLY A 446 -58.21 -54.67 10.20
N ARG A 447 -57.45 -54.07 11.13
CA ARG A 447 -56.38 -53.10 10.81
C ARG A 447 -55.29 -53.71 9.92
N PRO A 448 -54.59 -52.93 9.08
CA PRO A 448 -53.55 -53.45 8.20
C PRO A 448 -52.37 -54.05 8.98
N GLY A 449 -51.63 -54.95 8.34
CA GLY A 449 -50.32 -55.40 8.83
C GLY A 449 -49.24 -54.31 8.70
N ALA A 450 -48.05 -54.54 9.27
CA ALA A 450 -46.90 -53.66 9.03
C ALA A 450 -46.46 -53.73 7.55
N PRO A 451 -46.05 -52.61 6.93
CA PRO A 451 -45.35 -52.61 5.65
C PRO A 451 -44.12 -53.53 5.71
N ARG A 452 -43.76 -54.15 4.59
CA ARG A 452 -42.59 -55.06 4.50
C ARG A 452 -41.40 -54.32 3.89
N ALA A 453 -40.18 -54.80 4.17
CA ALA A 453 -38.94 -54.29 3.55
C ALA A 453 -38.83 -52.76 3.49
N VAL A 454 -39.06 -52.07 4.62
CA VAL A 454 -38.87 -50.62 4.72
C VAL A 454 -37.36 -50.34 4.68
N SER A 455 -36.91 -49.56 3.70
CA SER A 455 -35.52 -49.10 3.56
C SER A 455 -35.47 -47.61 3.25
N ALA A 456 -34.36 -46.97 3.58
CA ALA A 456 -34.10 -45.56 3.32
C ALA A 456 -32.78 -45.41 2.56
N ALA A 457 -32.80 -44.61 1.49
CA ALA A 457 -31.63 -44.23 0.70
C ALA A 457 -31.49 -42.70 0.72
N ALA A 458 -30.29 -42.20 1.04
CA ALA A 458 -29.99 -40.78 1.10
C ALA A 458 -29.79 -40.19 -0.30
N GLY A 459 -30.18 -38.93 -0.43
CA GLY A 459 -29.76 -37.98 -1.46
C GLY A 459 -29.36 -36.66 -0.79
N ASP A 460 -29.15 -35.62 -1.59
CA ASP A 460 -28.81 -34.28 -1.09
C ASP A 460 -30.03 -33.61 -0.48
N THR A 461 -30.01 -33.34 0.83
CA THR A 461 -31.13 -32.83 1.64
C THR A 461 -32.41 -33.68 1.56
N THR A 462 -32.33 -34.87 0.97
CA THR A 462 -33.48 -35.75 0.77
C THR A 462 -33.18 -37.18 1.22
N VAL A 463 -34.24 -37.89 1.61
CA VAL A 463 -34.21 -39.34 1.81
C VAL A 463 -35.38 -39.97 1.09
N ARG A 464 -35.08 -40.91 0.20
CA ARG A 464 -36.07 -41.77 -0.43
C ARG A 464 -36.33 -42.97 0.47
N VAL A 465 -37.49 -42.98 1.14
CA VAL A 465 -37.99 -44.12 1.92
C VAL A 465 -38.77 -45.02 0.98
N SER A 466 -38.46 -46.32 0.95
CA SER A 466 -39.13 -47.32 0.10
C SER A 466 -39.64 -48.49 0.94
N TRP A 467 -40.78 -49.07 0.54
CA TRP A 467 -41.40 -50.20 1.25
C TRP A 467 -42.21 -51.09 0.31
N GLN A 468 -42.46 -52.32 0.77
CA GLN A 468 -43.40 -53.25 0.15
C GLN A 468 -44.77 -53.21 0.84
N ALA A 469 -45.80 -53.64 0.12
CA ALA A 469 -47.19 -53.57 0.56
C ALA A 469 -47.44 -54.24 1.92
N ALA A 470 -48.20 -53.55 2.78
CA ALA A 470 -48.79 -54.12 3.98
C ALA A 470 -49.93 -55.10 3.63
N ALA A 471 -50.25 -56.02 4.52
CA ALA A 471 -51.46 -56.85 4.40
C ALA A 471 -52.69 -55.98 4.73
N ASP A 472 -53.74 -56.05 3.91
CA ASP A 472 -54.95 -55.24 4.02
C ASP A 472 -55.97 -55.78 5.06
N ASN A 473 -55.86 -57.05 5.43
CA ASN A 473 -56.64 -57.70 6.49
C ASN A 473 -58.17 -57.50 6.34
N GLY A 474 -58.64 -57.54 5.09
CA GLY A 474 -60.06 -57.51 4.74
C GLY A 474 -60.62 -56.12 4.39
N ALA A 475 -59.91 -55.03 4.69
CA ALA A 475 -60.27 -53.68 4.27
C ALA A 475 -59.15 -53.03 3.47
N SER A 476 -59.47 -52.46 2.31
CA SER A 476 -58.49 -51.88 1.40
C SER A 476 -57.65 -50.80 2.10
N ILE A 477 -56.33 -50.87 1.92
CA ILE A 477 -55.42 -49.84 2.42
C ILE A 477 -55.81 -48.53 1.73
N GLN A 478 -56.05 -47.50 2.53
CA GLN A 478 -56.43 -46.17 2.05
C GLN A 478 -55.21 -45.28 1.85
N ARG A 479 -54.21 -45.40 2.73
CA ARG A 479 -52.97 -44.61 2.68
C ARG A 479 -51.83 -45.27 3.47
N TYR A 480 -50.60 -44.83 3.23
CA TYR A 480 -49.46 -45.07 4.11
C TYR A 480 -49.08 -43.77 4.80
N VAL A 481 -48.48 -43.89 5.98
CA VAL A 481 -47.96 -42.76 6.75
C VAL A 481 -46.48 -43.02 7.01
N VAL A 482 -45.64 -42.12 6.50
CA VAL A 482 -44.19 -42.10 6.71
C VAL A 482 -43.91 -41.10 7.83
N THR A 483 -43.16 -41.49 8.86
CA THR A 483 -42.82 -40.63 10.00
C THR A 483 -41.33 -40.67 10.28
N GLY A 484 -40.69 -39.52 10.36
CA GLY A 484 -39.28 -39.34 10.70
C GLY A 484 -38.96 -37.85 10.77
N ASP A 485 -37.87 -37.49 11.46
CA ASP A 485 -37.49 -36.08 11.69
C ASP A 485 -38.60 -35.23 12.37
N GLY A 486 -39.38 -35.84 13.27
CA GLY A 486 -40.53 -35.17 13.91
C GLY A 486 -41.71 -34.86 12.97
N ARG A 487 -41.61 -35.16 11.67
CA ARG A 487 -42.65 -34.92 10.66
C ARG A 487 -43.39 -36.21 10.29
N SER A 488 -44.65 -36.06 9.84
CA SER A 488 -45.48 -37.16 9.34
C SER A 488 -46.09 -36.83 7.98
N PHE A 489 -45.95 -37.74 7.03
CA PHE A 489 -46.40 -37.58 5.65
C PHE A 489 -47.38 -38.69 5.29
N GLU A 490 -48.56 -38.32 4.81
CA GLU A 490 -49.53 -39.27 4.27
C GLU A 490 -49.35 -39.41 2.77
N VAL A 491 -49.32 -40.66 2.29
CA VAL A 491 -49.13 -40.97 0.88
C VAL A 491 -50.17 -41.98 0.39
N GLY A 492 -50.50 -41.95 -0.89
CA GLY A 492 -51.58 -42.77 -1.45
C GLY A 492 -51.35 -44.29 -1.29
N ALA A 493 -52.45 -45.05 -1.21
CA ALA A 493 -52.46 -46.51 -1.04
C ALA A 493 -51.58 -47.32 -2.01
N ASN A 494 -51.33 -46.79 -3.20
CA ASN A 494 -50.54 -47.46 -4.24
C ASN A 494 -49.05 -47.05 -4.23
N GLN A 495 -48.65 -46.04 -3.45
CA GLN A 495 -47.26 -45.63 -3.36
C GLN A 495 -46.42 -46.65 -2.57
N ARG A 496 -45.18 -46.85 -3.02
CA ARG A 496 -44.20 -47.77 -2.42
C ARG A 496 -42.87 -47.08 -2.12
N SER A 497 -42.81 -45.79 -2.37
CA SER A 497 -41.70 -44.93 -1.97
C SER A 497 -42.22 -43.52 -1.74
N PHE A 498 -41.56 -42.80 -0.85
CA PHE A 498 -41.78 -41.39 -0.61
C PHE A 498 -40.44 -40.70 -0.40
N GLU A 499 -40.31 -39.50 -0.95
CA GLU A 499 -39.11 -38.68 -0.81
C GLU A 499 -39.36 -37.62 0.23
N VAL A 500 -38.63 -37.71 1.34
CA VAL A 500 -38.63 -36.72 2.41
C VAL A 500 -37.57 -35.69 2.06
N THR A 501 -37.96 -34.44 1.85
CA THR A 501 -37.07 -33.32 1.47
C THR A 501 -36.77 -32.40 2.67
N GLU A 502 -35.88 -31.42 2.50
CA GLU A 502 -35.55 -30.42 3.54
C GLU A 502 -34.89 -31.04 4.78
N LEU A 503 -34.14 -32.12 4.60
CA LEU A 503 -33.32 -32.74 5.65
C LEU A 503 -31.95 -32.06 5.68
N VAL A 504 -31.34 -32.02 6.87
CA VAL A 504 -29.97 -31.50 7.06
C VAL A 504 -28.96 -32.58 6.69
N ASN A 505 -28.03 -32.28 5.78
CA ASN A 505 -26.94 -33.21 5.46
C ASN A 505 -26.00 -33.41 6.66
N GLY A 506 -25.44 -34.61 6.80
CA GLY A 506 -24.60 -34.98 7.96
C GLY A 506 -25.37 -35.50 9.18
N ASP A 507 -26.66 -35.20 9.31
CA ASP A 507 -27.50 -35.72 10.38
C ASP A 507 -27.98 -37.15 10.10
N THR A 508 -28.06 -37.98 11.14
CA THR A 508 -28.56 -39.35 11.02
C THR A 508 -30.08 -39.41 11.19
N TYR A 509 -30.78 -39.81 10.13
CA TYR A 509 -32.22 -39.98 10.14
C TYR A 509 -32.64 -41.45 10.16
N ARG A 510 -33.83 -41.68 10.72
CA ARG A 510 -34.54 -42.96 10.66
C ARG A 510 -36.02 -42.71 10.44
N PHE A 511 -36.63 -43.51 9.56
CA PHE A 511 -38.02 -43.36 9.17
C PHE A 511 -38.83 -44.60 9.52
N SER A 512 -40.08 -44.40 9.89
CA SER A 512 -41.05 -45.45 10.16
C SER A 512 -42.22 -45.34 9.19
N VAL A 513 -42.70 -46.47 8.67
CA VAL A 513 -43.86 -46.51 7.77
C VAL A 513 -44.94 -47.40 8.38
N HIS A 514 -46.20 -46.95 8.34
CA HIS A 514 -47.37 -47.78 8.63
C HIS A 514 -48.48 -47.57 7.59
N ALA A 515 -49.37 -48.56 7.46
CA ALA A 515 -50.53 -48.49 6.57
C ALA A 515 -51.81 -48.18 7.38
N VAL A 516 -52.77 -47.52 6.75
CA VAL A 516 -54.07 -47.18 7.35
C VAL A 516 -55.18 -47.65 6.41
N ASN A 517 -56.15 -48.40 6.94
CA ASN A 517 -57.41 -48.73 6.26
C ASN A 517 -58.60 -48.20 7.09
N ALA A 518 -59.83 -48.58 6.73
CA ALA A 518 -61.05 -48.15 7.41
C ALA A 518 -61.07 -48.47 8.93
N GLU A 519 -60.36 -49.52 9.37
CA GLU A 519 -60.29 -49.99 10.77
C GLU A 519 -59.20 -49.28 11.60
N GLY A 520 -58.39 -48.45 10.94
CA GLY A 520 -57.35 -47.64 11.56
C GLY A 520 -55.92 -48.04 11.20
N ALA A 521 -54.96 -47.52 11.97
CA ALA A 521 -53.54 -47.66 11.70
C ALA A 521 -52.98 -49.03 12.10
N GLY A 522 -52.29 -49.68 11.16
CA GLY A 522 -51.47 -50.86 11.41
C GLY A 522 -50.16 -50.54 12.16
N PRO A 523 -49.39 -51.56 12.57
CA PRO A 523 -48.12 -51.37 13.25
C PRO A 523 -47.07 -50.72 12.34
N LYS A 524 -46.19 -49.91 12.95
CA LYS A 524 -45.05 -49.25 12.27
C LYS A 524 -43.91 -50.23 11.99
N ARG A 525 -43.18 -49.99 10.90
CA ARG A 525 -41.88 -50.62 10.62
C ARG A 525 -40.83 -49.56 10.33
N GLU A 526 -39.69 -49.67 11.02
CA GLU A 526 -38.53 -48.78 10.88
C GLU A 526 -37.67 -49.12 9.66
N SER A 527 -37.02 -48.11 9.10
CA SER A 527 -35.95 -48.21 8.11
C SER A 527 -34.58 -48.48 8.73
N ASN A 528 -33.57 -48.72 7.89
CA ASN A 528 -32.18 -48.50 8.26
C ASN A 528 -31.92 -47.02 8.61
N PRO A 529 -30.94 -46.72 9.49
CA PRO A 529 -30.45 -45.35 9.63
C PRO A 529 -29.77 -44.90 8.33
N VAL A 530 -29.83 -43.61 8.04
CA VAL A 530 -29.24 -43.02 6.84
C VAL A 530 -28.78 -41.59 7.13
N VAL A 531 -27.71 -41.15 6.46
CA VAL A 531 -27.15 -39.80 6.55
C VAL A 531 -27.22 -39.17 5.16
N PRO A 532 -28.04 -38.14 4.93
CA PRO A 532 -28.02 -37.33 3.72
C PRO A 532 -26.65 -36.66 3.55
N THR A 533 -26.17 -36.58 2.32
CA THR A 533 -24.88 -35.95 1.99
C THR A 533 -24.98 -35.14 0.71
N ALA A 534 -24.19 -34.06 0.63
CA ALA A 534 -23.93 -33.34 -0.62
C ALA A 534 -22.48 -33.53 -1.04
N GLU A 535 -22.22 -33.76 -2.32
CA GLU A 535 -20.85 -33.89 -2.83
C GLU A 535 -20.07 -32.58 -2.67
N VAL A 536 -20.75 -31.45 -2.87
CA VAL A 536 -20.17 -30.10 -2.80
C VAL A 536 -20.21 -29.60 -1.35
N PRO A 537 -19.05 -29.26 -0.74
CA PRO A 537 -19.01 -28.66 0.58
C PRO A 537 -19.39 -27.18 0.57
N ASP A 538 -19.66 -26.61 1.76
CA ASP A 538 -19.87 -25.17 1.90
C ASP A 538 -18.59 -24.38 1.69
N ALA A 539 -18.73 -23.14 1.21
CA ALA A 539 -17.60 -22.23 1.10
C ALA A 539 -17.10 -21.82 2.50
N PRO A 540 -15.78 -21.73 2.72
CA PRO A 540 -15.24 -21.15 3.95
C PRO A 540 -15.77 -19.74 4.21
N ALA A 541 -16.19 -19.45 5.44
CA ALA A 541 -16.65 -18.13 5.85
C ALA A 541 -15.52 -17.34 6.53
N ASN A 542 -15.65 -16.01 6.66
CA ASN A 542 -14.77 -15.18 7.50
C ASN A 542 -13.26 -15.40 7.28
N VAL A 543 -12.82 -15.53 6.03
CA VAL A 543 -11.39 -15.61 5.70
C VAL A 543 -10.71 -14.33 6.16
N THR A 544 -9.60 -14.46 6.87
CA THR A 544 -8.78 -13.33 7.34
C THR A 544 -7.34 -13.52 6.90
N ALA A 545 -6.63 -12.43 6.67
CA ALA A 545 -5.23 -12.42 6.32
C ALA A 545 -4.44 -11.49 7.23
N ARG A 546 -3.19 -11.83 7.52
CA ARG A 546 -2.29 -11.02 8.35
C ARG A 546 -0.88 -11.04 7.79
N ALA A 547 -0.37 -9.87 7.38
CA ALA A 547 1.03 -9.69 7.03
C ALA A 547 1.90 -9.59 8.29
N ARG A 548 3.09 -10.19 8.25
CA ARG A 548 4.08 -10.19 9.34
C ARG A 548 5.34 -9.42 8.91
N PRO A 549 6.11 -8.85 9.87
CA PRO A 549 7.32 -8.07 9.57
C PRO A 549 8.43 -8.84 8.86
N ASP A 550 8.39 -10.16 8.86
CA ASP A 550 9.35 -11.00 8.15
C ASP A 550 9.03 -11.16 6.64
N GLY A 551 7.95 -10.54 6.16
CA GLY A 551 7.47 -10.66 4.78
C GLY A 551 6.46 -11.77 4.55
N SER A 552 6.15 -12.60 5.56
CA SER A 552 5.16 -13.67 5.42
C SER A 552 3.72 -13.15 5.56
N VAL A 553 2.78 -13.87 4.97
CA VAL A 553 1.33 -13.60 5.11
C VAL A 553 0.64 -14.87 5.58
N ALA A 554 -0.05 -14.80 6.72
CA ALA A 554 -0.90 -15.87 7.20
C ALA A 554 -2.34 -15.62 6.77
N VAL A 555 -2.95 -16.57 6.08
CA VAL A 555 -4.36 -16.57 5.69
C VAL A 555 -5.07 -17.65 6.50
N SER A 556 -6.14 -17.31 7.21
CA SER A 556 -6.82 -18.22 8.14
C SER A 556 -8.34 -18.14 7.99
N TRP A 557 -9.01 -19.27 8.21
CA TRP A 557 -10.47 -19.42 8.08
C TRP A 557 -10.99 -20.49 9.07
N PRO A 558 -12.28 -20.50 9.44
CA PRO A 558 -12.88 -21.61 10.14
C PRO A 558 -13.04 -22.84 9.22
N ALA A 559 -13.10 -24.03 9.80
CA ALA A 559 -13.36 -25.25 9.03
C ALA A 559 -14.69 -25.16 8.27
N ALA A 560 -14.68 -25.52 6.99
CA ALA A 560 -15.89 -25.58 6.17
C ALA A 560 -16.78 -26.76 6.57
N ASP A 561 -18.09 -26.63 6.38
CA ASP A 561 -19.02 -27.75 6.51
C ASP A 561 -18.91 -28.64 5.27
N GLY A 562 -18.57 -29.91 5.48
CA GLY A 562 -18.46 -30.90 4.43
C GLY A 562 -19.78 -31.50 3.97
N GLN A 563 -20.92 -31.04 4.52
CA GLN A 563 -22.26 -31.52 4.16
C GLN A 563 -22.38 -33.05 4.29
N GLY A 564 -21.85 -33.57 5.40
CA GLY A 564 -21.77 -35.00 5.72
C GLY A 564 -20.55 -35.74 5.14
N ASN A 565 -19.73 -35.10 4.31
CA ASN A 565 -18.43 -35.60 3.86
C ASN A 565 -17.28 -34.98 4.65
N VAL A 566 -16.08 -35.58 4.58
CA VAL A 566 -14.87 -35.03 5.20
C VAL A 566 -14.27 -33.97 4.27
N ILE A 567 -13.79 -32.85 4.81
CA ILE A 567 -12.98 -31.90 4.06
C ILE A 567 -11.54 -32.42 3.96
N ALA A 568 -11.06 -32.65 2.74
CA ALA A 568 -9.70 -33.11 2.47
C ALA A 568 -8.66 -31.98 2.50
N GLY A 569 -9.08 -30.76 2.17
CA GLY A 569 -8.23 -29.58 2.25
C GLY A 569 -8.86 -28.34 1.62
N TYR A 570 -8.03 -27.34 1.39
CA TYR A 570 -8.43 -26.02 0.91
C TYR A 570 -7.43 -25.50 -0.11
N THR A 571 -7.93 -24.81 -1.14
CA THR A 571 -7.13 -24.06 -2.11
C THR A 571 -7.28 -22.57 -1.84
N VAL A 572 -6.15 -21.89 -1.64
CA VAL A 572 -6.11 -20.44 -1.39
C VAL A 572 -5.69 -19.71 -2.67
N THR A 573 -6.43 -18.67 -3.02
CA THR A 573 -6.16 -17.82 -4.19
C THR A 573 -5.92 -16.39 -3.72
N ALA A 574 -4.79 -15.81 -4.14
CA ALA A 574 -4.50 -14.40 -3.92
C ALA A 574 -5.10 -13.57 -5.04
N VAL A 575 -5.66 -12.43 -4.65
CA VAL A 575 -6.32 -11.46 -5.51
C VAL A 575 -5.63 -10.12 -5.31
N SER A 576 -5.14 -9.55 -6.41
CA SER A 576 -4.59 -8.19 -6.50
C SER A 576 -5.24 -7.50 -7.69
N ALA A 577 -4.96 -6.20 -7.90
CA ALA A 577 -5.53 -5.52 -9.07
C ALA A 577 -5.05 -6.09 -10.41
N GLU A 578 -3.81 -6.55 -10.48
CA GLU A 578 -3.20 -6.99 -11.74
C GLU A 578 -3.41 -8.48 -12.01
N ALA A 579 -3.60 -9.27 -10.96
CA ALA A 579 -3.65 -10.72 -11.07
C ALA A 579 -4.48 -11.37 -9.97
N THR A 580 -5.13 -12.46 -10.36
CA THR A 580 -5.75 -13.45 -9.48
C THR A 580 -5.09 -14.79 -9.75
N ALA A 581 -4.48 -15.40 -8.74
CA ALA A 581 -3.74 -16.65 -8.90
C ALA A 581 -3.79 -17.53 -7.64
N PRO A 582 -3.89 -18.87 -7.79
CA PRO A 582 -3.75 -19.79 -6.66
C PRO A 582 -2.35 -19.67 -6.06
N VAL A 583 -2.27 -19.63 -4.72
CA VAL A 583 -1.02 -19.43 -3.97
C VAL A 583 -0.65 -20.61 -3.07
N GLY A 584 -1.56 -21.57 -2.88
CA GLY A 584 -1.24 -22.81 -2.21
C GLY A 584 -2.48 -23.65 -1.86
N ASP A 585 -2.21 -24.92 -1.57
CA ASP A 585 -3.17 -25.88 -1.06
C ASP A 585 -2.74 -26.32 0.34
N VAL A 586 -3.69 -26.47 1.27
CA VAL A 586 -3.42 -26.86 2.66
C VAL A 586 -4.54 -27.74 3.21
N SER A 587 -4.21 -28.71 4.06
CA SER A 587 -5.20 -29.56 4.73
C SER A 587 -5.79 -28.93 6.00
N ASP A 588 -5.01 -28.05 6.63
CA ASP A 588 -5.41 -27.27 7.80
C ASP A 588 -6.19 -26.00 7.43
N THR A 589 -6.61 -25.26 8.45
CA THR A 589 -7.43 -24.03 8.35
C THR A 589 -6.61 -22.73 8.33
N GLU A 590 -5.29 -22.84 8.13
CA GLU A 590 -4.38 -21.72 7.94
C GLU A 590 -3.34 -22.06 6.85
N LEU A 591 -3.09 -21.11 5.95
CA LEU A 591 -1.96 -21.13 5.02
C LEU A 591 -1.01 -19.98 5.34
N VAL A 592 0.27 -20.28 5.59
CA VAL A 592 1.32 -19.27 5.73
C VAL A 592 2.13 -19.19 4.44
N LEU A 593 1.96 -18.07 3.73
CA LEU A 593 2.73 -17.72 2.55
C LEU A 593 4.12 -17.23 2.97
N ALA A 594 5.16 -17.85 2.41
CA ALA A 594 6.54 -17.55 2.74
C ALA A 594 6.94 -16.12 2.30
N PRO A 595 7.93 -15.48 2.96
CA PRO A 595 8.47 -14.20 2.52
C PRO A 595 8.88 -14.21 1.04
N GLY A 596 8.50 -13.16 0.31
CA GLY A 596 8.81 -12.99 -1.12
C GLY A 596 7.94 -13.81 -2.08
N SER A 597 6.98 -14.60 -1.57
CA SER A 597 5.97 -15.26 -2.42
C SER A 597 4.94 -14.28 -3.01
N LEU A 598 4.80 -13.12 -2.37
CA LEU A 598 3.98 -11.99 -2.80
C LEU A 598 4.88 -10.75 -2.91
N ASP A 599 4.53 -9.85 -3.82
CA ASP A 599 5.28 -8.61 -4.02
C ASP A 599 5.15 -7.70 -2.79
N TYR A 600 6.27 -7.27 -2.22
CA TYR A 600 6.24 -6.33 -1.09
C TYR A 600 5.70 -4.97 -1.51
N GLY A 601 4.92 -4.33 -0.63
CA GLY A 601 4.29 -3.04 -0.91
C GLY A 601 3.09 -3.11 -1.87
N ARG A 602 2.80 -4.28 -2.45
CA ARG A 602 1.57 -4.54 -3.18
C ARG A 602 0.50 -5.06 -2.24
N GLN A 603 -0.73 -4.67 -2.49
CA GLN A 603 -1.85 -5.10 -1.67
C GLN A 603 -2.50 -6.36 -2.24
N TYR A 604 -2.86 -7.28 -1.34
CA TYR A 604 -3.49 -8.56 -1.64
C TYR A 604 -4.70 -8.81 -0.74
N ALA A 605 -5.69 -9.50 -1.27
CA ALA A 605 -6.76 -10.17 -0.52
C ALA A 605 -6.83 -11.63 -0.97
N PHE A 606 -7.57 -12.47 -0.23
CA PHE A 606 -7.57 -13.91 -0.48
C PHE A 606 -8.98 -14.48 -0.51
N THR A 607 -9.19 -15.45 -1.39
CA THR A 607 -10.36 -16.34 -1.37
C THR A 607 -9.91 -17.77 -1.13
N VAL A 608 -10.76 -18.57 -0.49
CA VAL A 608 -10.49 -19.97 -0.16
C VAL A 608 -11.62 -20.84 -0.70
N VAL A 609 -11.25 -21.98 -1.29
CA VAL A 609 -12.17 -23.02 -1.77
C VAL A 609 -11.93 -24.27 -0.92
N ALA A 610 -12.98 -24.84 -0.35
CA ALA A 610 -12.91 -26.12 0.35
C ALA A 610 -13.02 -27.28 -0.64
N VAL A 611 -12.29 -28.36 -0.39
CA VAL A 611 -12.25 -29.57 -1.21
C VAL A 611 -12.66 -30.76 -0.35
N SER A 612 -13.73 -31.46 -0.74
CA SER A 612 -14.19 -32.66 -0.04
C SER A 612 -13.28 -33.88 -0.33
N ASP A 613 -13.42 -34.93 0.47
CA ASP A 613 -12.72 -36.21 0.28
C ASP A 613 -13.13 -36.96 -1.01
N GLN A 614 -14.26 -36.58 -1.61
CA GLN A 614 -14.68 -37.02 -2.95
C GLN A 614 -14.10 -36.16 -4.08
N GLY A 615 -13.37 -35.09 -3.77
CA GLY A 615 -12.72 -34.20 -4.73
C GLY A 615 -13.62 -33.11 -5.33
N ALA A 616 -14.78 -32.85 -4.72
CA ALA A 616 -15.66 -31.76 -5.12
C ALA A 616 -15.29 -30.45 -4.41
N ASN A 617 -15.40 -29.34 -5.15
CA ASN A 617 -14.98 -28.02 -4.70
C ASN A 617 -16.19 -27.18 -4.30
N SER A 618 -16.09 -26.47 -3.18
CA SER A 618 -17.04 -25.41 -2.83
C SER A 618 -16.98 -24.26 -3.84
N THR A 619 -17.93 -23.33 -3.74
CA THR A 619 -17.70 -21.98 -4.29
C THR A 619 -16.58 -21.27 -3.52
N ALA A 620 -15.97 -20.25 -4.11
CA ALA A 620 -14.96 -19.45 -3.43
C ALA A 620 -15.58 -18.63 -2.29
N SER A 621 -14.87 -18.53 -1.18
CA SER A 621 -15.23 -17.66 -0.06
C SER A 621 -15.38 -16.19 -0.47
N PRO A 622 -16.03 -15.34 0.36
CA PRO A 622 -15.76 -13.91 0.34
C PRO A 622 -14.26 -13.59 0.39
N LEU A 623 -13.89 -12.44 -0.16
CA LEU A 623 -12.54 -11.91 0.00
C LEU A 623 -12.26 -11.65 1.47
N SER A 624 -11.04 -11.95 1.88
CA SER A 624 -10.51 -11.55 3.18
C SER A 624 -10.37 -10.03 3.30
N ASN A 625 -9.98 -9.56 4.48
CA ASN A 625 -9.35 -8.24 4.62
C ASN A 625 -8.12 -8.13 3.70
N SER A 626 -7.82 -6.91 3.27
CA SER A 626 -6.64 -6.62 2.46
C SER A 626 -5.39 -6.47 3.33
N VAL A 627 -4.28 -7.02 2.86
CA VAL A 627 -2.97 -6.92 3.50
C VAL A 627 -1.91 -6.46 2.50
N VAL A 628 -0.86 -5.80 3.00
CA VAL A 628 0.31 -5.42 2.22
C VAL A 628 1.51 -6.16 2.81
N PRO A 629 2.08 -7.16 2.13
CA PRO A 629 3.30 -7.83 2.56
C PRO A 629 4.44 -6.81 2.71
N TYR A 630 5.21 -6.93 3.79
CA TYR A 630 6.30 -6.00 4.08
C TYR A 630 7.43 -6.69 4.83
N THR A 631 8.64 -6.20 4.63
CA THR A 631 9.82 -6.67 5.37
C THR A 631 10.79 -5.53 5.62
N ALA A 632 11.93 -5.83 6.26
CA ALA A 632 13.00 -4.86 6.49
C ALA A 632 13.46 -4.25 5.16
N PRO A 633 14.00 -3.02 5.15
CA PRO A 633 14.43 -2.36 3.93
C PRO A 633 15.48 -3.16 3.17
N GLY A 634 15.63 -2.90 1.88
CA GLY A 634 16.73 -3.45 1.09
C GLY A 634 18.09 -2.86 1.46
N GLU A 635 19.12 -3.30 0.74
CA GLU A 635 20.46 -2.72 0.86
C GLU A 635 20.47 -1.27 0.31
N PRO A 636 21.06 -0.31 1.04
CA PRO A 636 21.36 1.01 0.48
C PRO A 636 22.32 0.87 -0.71
N ALA A 637 22.02 1.52 -1.83
CA ALA A 637 22.87 1.49 -3.02
C ALA A 637 23.96 2.56 -2.96
N ALA A 638 25.03 2.40 -3.77
CA ALA A 638 26.09 3.39 -3.96
C ALA A 638 26.71 3.92 -2.64
N VAL A 639 26.94 3.02 -1.67
CA VAL A 639 27.60 3.38 -0.41
C VAL A 639 29.07 3.70 -0.66
N GLU A 640 29.44 4.96 -0.48
CA GLU A 640 30.79 5.46 -0.68
C GLU A 640 31.30 6.18 0.58
N ALA A 641 32.54 5.90 0.96
CA ALA A 641 33.25 6.62 2.01
C ALA A 641 34.44 7.37 1.40
N THR A 642 34.60 8.64 1.75
CA THR A 642 35.64 9.52 1.21
C THR A 642 36.38 10.24 2.33
N THR A 643 37.68 10.46 2.13
CA THR A 643 38.53 11.20 3.06
C THR A 643 38.16 12.68 3.10
N VAL A 644 38.02 13.26 4.30
CA VAL A 644 37.83 14.71 4.46
C VAL A 644 39.19 15.38 4.63
N ALA A 645 39.73 15.94 3.55
CA ALA A 645 41.13 16.35 3.43
C ALA A 645 41.59 17.46 4.41
N ASP A 646 40.65 18.27 4.89
CA ASP A 646 40.88 19.41 5.79
C ASP A 646 40.51 19.11 7.25
N GLN A 647 40.06 17.89 7.56
CA GLN A 647 39.63 17.50 8.91
C GLN A 647 40.31 16.22 9.39
N ARG A 648 40.89 16.30 10.59
CA ARG A 648 41.58 15.18 11.24
C ARG A 648 40.60 14.05 11.56
N GLY A 649 40.97 12.83 11.19
CA GLY A 649 40.25 11.61 11.59
C GLY A 649 38.79 11.59 11.14
N ALA A 650 38.50 12.21 10.00
CA ALA A 650 37.15 12.36 9.48
C ALA A 650 36.96 11.68 8.12
N LEU A 651 35.78 11.09 7.94
CA LEU A 651 35.31 10.50 6.69
C LEU A 651 33.92 11.03 6.37
N ARG A 652 33.65 11.29 5.09
CA ARG A 652 32.29 11.56 4.60
C ARG A 652 31.75 10.30 3.95
N VAL A 653 30.61 9.83 4.44
CA VAL A 653 29.91 8.65 3.95
C VAL A 653 28.65 9.12 3.23
N GLY A 654 28.40 8.64 2.03
CA GLY A 654 27.20 8.91 1.25
C GLY A 654 26.61 7.63 0.66
N TRP A 655 25.31 7.61 0.45
CA TRP A 655 24.58 6.49 -0.15
C TRP A 655 23.36 6.99 -0.93
N SER A 656 22.75 6.07 -1.68
CA SER A 656 21.43 6.23 -2.29
C SER A 656 20.36 5.56 -1.42
N PRO A 657 19.10 6.03 -1.46
CA PRO A 657 18.03 5.44 -0.67
C PRO A 657 17.86 3.93 -0.90
N ALA A 658 17.58 3.19 0.18
CA ALA A 658 17.26 1.77 0.11
C ALA A 658 15.81 1.54 -0.38
N PRO A 659 15.50 0.40 -1.02
CA PRO A 659 14.12 -0.02 -1.25
C PRO A 659 13.37 -0.19 0.07
N ASP A 660 12.18 0.39 0.16
CA ASP A 660 11.33 0.37 1.37
C ASP A 660 10.75 -1.03 1.69
N ASN A 661 10.64 -1.92 0.69
CA ASN A 661 10.04 -3.26 0.83
C ASN A 661 8.68 -3.27 1.55
N GLY A 662 7.81 -2.33 1.19
CA GLY A 662 6.44 -2.25 1.70
C GLY A 662 6.27 -1.46 3.00
N ARG A 663 7.35 -0.95 3.62
CA ARG A 663 7.29 0.04 4.70
C ARG A 663 8.35 1.13 4.55
N PRO A 664 7.98 2.42 4.70
CA PRO A 664 8.89 3.52 4.45
C PRO A 664 10.14 3.42 5.34
N VAL A 665 11.31 3.64 4.74
CA VAL A 665 12.56 3.79 5.49
C VAL A 665 12.45 5.00 6.42
N THR A 666 12.64 4.73 7.71
CA THR A 666 12.57 5.73 8.80
C THR A 666 13.93 6.34 9.15
N GLY A 667 15.02 5.70 8.70
CA GLY A 667 16.38 6.19 8.89
C GLY A 667 17.44 5.19 8.45
N TYR A 668 18.70 5.58 8.64
CA TYR A 668 19.88 4.77 8.36
C TYR A 668 20.78 4.70 9.59
N VAL A 669 21.47 3.59 9.75
CA VAL A 669 22.48 3.40 10.77
C VAL A 669 23.82 3.23 10.08
N VAL A 670 24.77 4.08 10.45
CA VAL A 670 26.15 4.06 9.94
C VAL A 670 27.07 3.63 11.07
N THR A 671 27.78 2.51 10.89
CA THR A 671 28.80 2.04 11.82
C THR A 671 30.19 2.16 11.20
N ALA A 672 31.14 2.74 11.93
CA ALA A 672 32.53 2.88 11.49
C ALA A 672 33.47 2.60 12.66
N GLY A 673 34.20 1.48 12.61
CA GLY A 673 34.89 0.95 13.79
C GLY A 673 33.89 0.71 14.94
N ASP A 674 34.16 1.27 16.12
CA ASP A 674 33.29 1.16 17.30
C ASP A 674 32.18 2.23 17.35
N GLN A 675 32.16 3.18 16.40
CA GLN A 675 31.16 4.26 16.38
C GLN A 675 29.89 3.79 15.65
N ARG A 676 28.72 4.08 16.25
CA ARG A 676 27.39 3.94 15.63
C ARG A 676 26.72 5.31 15.54
N THR A 677 26.21 5.67 14.38
CA THR A 677 25.52 6.95 14.12
C THR A 677 24.19 6.70 13.43
N GLU A 678 23.11 7.28 13.93
CA GLU A 678 21.78 7.19 13.33
C GLU A 678 21.48 8.45 12.51
N VAL A 679 20.91 8.27 11.32
CA VAL A 679 20.61 9.32 10.35
C VAL A 679 19.15 9.20 9.95
N SER A 680 18.29 10.03 10.55
CA SER A 680 16.84 10.01 10.31
C SER A 680 16.42 10.81 9.07
N ASN A 681 17.25 11.73 8.58
CA ASN A 681 16.97 12.54 7.40
C ASN A 681 18.23 12.71 6.53
N GLY A 682 18.12 12.35 5.25
CA GLY A 682 19.21 12.44 4.27
C GLY A 682 19.98 11.13 4.08
N THR A 683 20.91 11.15 3.12
CA THR A 683 21.68 9.97 2.72
C THR A 683 23.20 10.19 2.76
N ALA A 684 23.65 11.03 3.68
CA ALA A 684 25.06 11.27 3.92
C ALA A 684 25.34 11.68 5.36
N VAL A 685 26.52 11.34 5.86
CA VAL A 685 27.01 11.75 7.18
C VAL A 685 28.52 11.94 7.18
N THR A 686 29.00 12.90 7.96
CA THR A 686 30.44 13.06 8.23
C THR A 686 30.75 12.46 9.59
N LEU A 687 31.61 11.44 9.61
CA LEU A 687 32.10 10.77 10.81
C LEU A 687 33.44 11.39 11.22
N THR A 688 33.71 11.49 12.52
CA THR A 688 34.91 12.16 13.06
C THR A 688 35.47 11.37 14.25
N GLY A 689 36.75 11.53 14.56
CA GLY A 689 37.37 10.85 15.71
C GLY A 689 37.89 9.44 15.40
N LEU A 690 38.04 9.10 14.12
CA LEU A 690 38.40 7.76 13.64
C LEU A 690 39.91 7.45 13.64
N GLY A 691 40.73 8.30 14.28
CA GLY A 691 42.19 8.19 14.26
C GLY A 691 42.83 8.69 12.94
N ASN A 692 44.16 8.90 12.95
CA ASN A 692 44.90 9.42 11.79
C ASN A 692 45.43 8.29 10.92
N GLY A 693 45.33 8.42 9.59
CA GLY A 693 45.85 7.43 8.64
C GLY A 693 45.26 6.03 8.82
N ALA A 694 44.10 5.92 9.47
CA ALA A 694 43.45 4.67 9.80
C ALA A 694 42.60 4.20 8.60
N ASP A 695 42.70 2.91 8.28
CA ASP A 695 41.80 2.25 7.34
C ASP A 695 40.52 1.88 8.08
N VAL A 696 39.41 2.50 7.71
CA VAL A 696 38.12 2.36 8.42
C VAL A 696 37.13 1.66 7.51
N THR A 697 36.61 0.52 7.98
CA THR A 697 35.43 -0.12 7.40
C THR A 697 34.18 0.58 7.92
N VAL A 698 33.36 1.08 7.00
CA VAL A 698 32.06 1.69 7.25
C VAL A 698 30.99 0.73 6.78
N ALA A 699 29.96 0.49 7.60
CA ALA A 699 28.76 -0.24 7.21
C ALA A 699 27.53 0.68 7.31
N VAL A 700 26.63 0.60 6.34
CA VAL A 700 25.37 1.36 6.31
C VAL A 700 24.22 0.38 6.11
N HIS A 701 23.20 0.43 6.96
CA HIS A 701 21.92 -0.23 6.74
C HIS A 701 20.76 0.75 6.94
N ALA A 702 19.64 0.46 6.28
CA ALA A 702 18.39 1.20 6.43
C ALA A 702 17.48 0.52 7.47
N VAL A 703 16.57 1.30 8.07
CA VAL A 703 15.64 0.83 9.11
C VAL A 703 14.21 1.25 8.77
N ASN A 704 13.25 0.34 8.86
CA ASN A 704 11.81 0.64 8.81
C ASN A 704 11.05 -0.03 9.98
N GLU A 705 9.72 -0.02 9.93
CA GLU A 705 8.86 -0.66 10.95
C GLU A 705 9.18 -2.14 11.19
N ALA A 706 9.63 -2.88 10.16
CA ALA A 706 9.99 -4.29 10.29
C ALA A 706 11.35 -4.52 10.94
N GLY A 707 12.18 -3.48 11.05
CA GLY A 707 13.49 -3.50 11.69
C GLY A 707 14.64 -3.16 10.74
N ASP A 708 15.82 -3.68 11.08
CA ASP A 708 17.08 -3.40 10.39
C ASP A 708 17.18 -4.19 9.08
N GLY A 709 17.47 -3.47 7.99
CA GLY A 709 17.84 -4.06 6.70
C GLY A 709 19.28 -4.60 6.69
N PRO A 710 19.68 -5.30 5.60
CA PRO A 710 21.06 -5.72 5.39
C PRO A 710 22.02 -4.53 5.27
N ALA A 711 23.23 -4.72 5.81
CA ALA A 711 24.28 -3.70 5.80
C ALA A 711 25.22 -3.84 4.60
N VAL A 712 25.53 -2.71 3.97
CA VAL A 712 26.54 -2.62 2.91
C VAL A 712 27.80 -2.00 3.47
N THR A 713 28.95 -2.63 3.21
CA THR A 713 30.25 -2.17 3.73
C THR A 713 31.13 -1.57 2.66
N THR A 714 31.85 -0.50 3.02
CA THR A 714 32.91 0.12 2.21
C THR A 714 34.10 0.49 3.10
N THR A 715 35.27 0.75 2.51
CA THR A 715 36.48 1.11 3.26
C THR A 715 37.06 2.41 2.75
N ALA A 716 37.45 3.30 3.66
CA ALA A 716 38.21 4.50 3.34
C ALA A 716 39.28 4.77 4.39
N ARG A 717 40.32 5.50 4.00
CA ARG A 717 41.42 5.89 4.89
C ARG A 717 41.27 7.33 5.35
N THR A 718 41.45 7.60 6.64
CA THR A 718 41.48 8.97 7.16
C THR A 718 42.80 9.67 6.82
N VAL A 719 42.82 11.02 6.88
CA VAL A 719 44.05 11.79 6.61
C VAL A 719 45.20 11.31 7.49
N ALA A 720 46.35 11.01 6.87
CA ALA A 720 47.61 10.65 7.53
C ALA A 720 48.54 11.86 7.61
N GLU A 721 49.52 11.83 8.52
CA GLU A 721 50.57 12.86 8.54
C GLU A 721 51.36 12.85 7.23
N PRO A 722 51.73 14.02 6.67
CA PRO A 722 52.49 14.06 5.44
C PRO A 722 53.86 13.41 5.61
N LYS A 723 54.39 12.80 4.55
CA LYS A 723 55.76 12.29 4.53
C LYS A 723 56.61 13.12 3.58
N VAL A 724 57.68 13.72 4.11
CA VAL A 724 58.61 14.56 3.34
C VAL A 724 59.88 13.78 3.01
N THR A 725 60.32 13.84 1.76
CA THR A 725 61.61 13.30 1.33
C THR A 725 62.39 14.37 0.58
N VAL A 726 63.54 14.78 1.13
CA VAL A 726 64.43 15.73 0.43
C VAL A 726 65.14 14.99 -0.70
N THR A 727 64.96 15.47 -1.93
CA THR A 727 65.51 14.85 -3.15
C THR A 727 66.77 15.56 -3.64
N GLY A 728 66.96 16.84 -3.29
CA GLY A 728 68.15 17.60 -3.64
C GLY A 728 68.26 18.93 -2.93
N ALA A 729 69.44 19.54 -3.01
CA ALA A 729 69.69 20.88 -2.51
C ALA A 729 70.70 21.59 -3.42
N THR A 730 70.26 22.66 -4.08
CA THR A 730 71.09 23.49 -4.94
C THR A 730 71.53 24.72 -4.16
N ALA A 731 72.84 24.89 -4.02
CA ALA A 731 73.44 25.99 -3.30
C ALA A 731 73.69 27.17 -4.24
N GLY A 732 73.18 28.35 -3.88
CA GLY A 732 73.67 29.64 -4.37
C GLY A 732 74.58 30.30 -3.32
N THR A 733 74.99 31.51 -3.62
CA THR A 733 75.92 32.28 -2.79
C THR A 733 75.31 32.73 -1.45
N ASN A 734 74.05 33.17 -1.45
CA ASN A 734 73.35 33.65 -0.25
C ASN A 734 72.01 32.95 0.02
N ALA A 735 71.79 31.82 -0.64
CA ALA A 735 70.56 31.06 -0.54
C ALA A 735 70.79 29.60 -0.88
N VAL A 736 69.93 28.73 -0.37
CA VAL A 736 69.85 27.33 -0.77
C VAL A 736 68.42 27.05 -1.23
N THR A 737 68.29 26.45 -2.41
CA THR A 737 67.00 25.93 -2.89
C THR A 737 66.96 24.44 -2.59
N LEU A 738 66.03 24.05 -1.72
CA LEU A 738 65.75 22.66 -1.38
C LEU A 738 64.72 22.11 -2.35
N SER A 739 64.98 20.96 -2.95
CA SER A 739 64.02 20.20 -3.74
C SER A 739 63.60 18.96 -2.95
N PHE A 740 62.30 18.69 -2.90
CA PHE A 740 61.74 17.60 -2.11
C PHE A 740 60.43 17.10 -2.71
N SER A 741 60.01 15.91 -2.29
CA SER A 741 58.68 15.38 -2.57
C SER A 741 57.89 15.23 -1.28
N VAL A 742 56.58 15.41 -1.38
CA VAL A 742 55.64 15.25 -0.26
C VAL A 742 54.55 14.26 -0.64
N ASP A 743 54.42 13.20 0.14
CA ASP A 743 53.17 12.43 0.21
C ASP A 743 52.24 13.16 1.17
N ALA A 744 51.10 13.63 0.66
CA ALA A 744 50.16 14.44 1.39
C ALA A 744 49.30 13.66 2.39
N GLY A 745 49.35 12.32 2.37
CA GLY A 745 48.56 11.47 3.26
C GLY A 745 47.05 11.65 3.09
N GLY A 746 46.59 12.08 1.90
CA GLY A 746 45.18 12.35 1.59
C GLY A 746 44.64 13.71 2.08
N GLY A 747 45.49 14.57 2.64
CA GLY A 747 45.09 15.89 3.17
C GLY A 747 45.60 17.07 2.34
N ASN A 748 45.07 18.26 2.62
CA ASN A 748 45.60 19.51 2.07
C ASN A 748 46.89 19.91 2.80
N VAL A 749 47.99 20.10 2.06
CA VAL A 749 49.33 20.31 2.64
C VAL A 749 49.81 21.74 2.45
N THR A 750 50.46 22.26 3.50
CA THR A 750 51.28 23.47 3.47
C THR A 750 52.75 23.14 3.73
N CYS A 751 53.66 23.70 2.95
CA CYS A 751 55.09 23.41 3.06
C CYS A 751 55.92 24.63 3.46
N SER A 752 56.90 24.41 4.33
CA SER A 752 57.85 25.42 4.75
C SER A 752 59.25 24.83 4.93
N ALA A 753 60.28 25.67 4.79
CA ALA A 753 61.65 25.29 5.11
C ALA A 753 62.28 26.34 6.03
N ALA A 754 63.04 25.91 7.02
CA ALA A 754 63.75 26.78 7.94
C ALA A 754 65.19 26.30 8.12
N THR A 755 66.07 27.22 8.51
CA THR A 755 67.40 26.89 9.03
C THR A 755 67.51 27.28 10.50
N ASP A 756 68.46 26.71 11.23
CA ASP A 756 68.62 26.90 12.67
C ASP A 756 68.71 28.39 13.04
N GLY A 757 67.74 28.87 13.82
CA GLY A 757 67.68 30.27 14.28
C GLY A 757 67.05 31.28 13.30
N ALA A 758 66.59 30.86 12.13
CA ALA A 758 65.90 31.71 11.16
C ALA A 758 64.39 31.41 11.08
N PRO A 759 63.55 32.41 10.71
CA PRO A 759 62.13 32.17 10.47
C PRO A 759 61.91 31.20 9.30
N ALA A 760 60.85 30.41 9.38
CA ALA A 760 60.48 29.49 8.32
C ALA A 760 60.00 30.26 7.07
N VAL A 761 60.40 29.79 5.91
CA VAL A 761 59.96 30.28 4.60
C VAL A 761 58.92 29.32 4.06
N THR A 762 57.69 29.80 3.85
CA THR A 762 56.62 29.04 3.21
C THR A 762 56.78 29.09 1.69
N GLY A 763 56.51 27.99 1.00
CA GLY A 763 56.60 27.93 -0.46
C GLY A 763 55.89 26.71 -1.05
N GLY A 764 56.24 26.37 -2.30
CA GLY A 764 55.74 25.19 -2.99
C GLY A 764 56.15 23.89 -2.28
N CYS A 765 55.37 22.83 -2.48
CA CYS A 765 55.63 21.51 -1.89
C CYS A 765 56.54 20.60 -2.74
N ASP A 766 57.24 21.20 -3.68
CA ASP A 766 58.23 20.60 -4.58
C ASP A 766 59.61 21.24 -4.40
N SER A 767 59.65 22.55 -4.14
CA SER A 767 60.88 23.25 -3.81
C SER A 767 60.66 24.52 -2.98
N ILE A 768 61.62 24.82 -2.09
CA ILE A 768 61.64 26.05 -1.29
C ILE A 768 63.05 26.64 -1.30
N ARG A 769 63.15 27.94 -1.63
CA ARG A 769 64.39 28.71 -1.55
C ARG A 769 64.48 29.45 -0.22
N VAL A 770 65.49 29.12 0.58
CA VAL A 770 65.83 29.80 1.83
C VAL A 770 66.96 30.78 1.54
N GLY A 771 66.69 32.08 1.60
CA GLY A 771 67.66 33.16 1.34
C GLY A 771 68.16 33.87 2.60
N GLY A 772 69.03 34.87 2.42
CA GLY A 772 69.60 35.66 3.53
C GLY A 772 70.73 34.93 4.27
N LEU A 773 71.35 33.94 3.63
CA LEU A 773 72.41 33.11 4.19
C LEU A 773 73.79 33.72 3.92
N TYR A 774 74.75 33.45 4.80
CA TYR A 774 76.16 33.77 4.61
C TYR A 774 76.83 32.78 3.65
N PRO A 775 77.60 33.25 2.64
CA PRO A 775 78.40 32.43 1.73
C PRO A 775 79.38 31.50 2.46
N GLY A 776 79.72 30.38 1.81
CA GLY A 776 80.67 29.37 2.32
C GLY A 776 80.30 28.67 3.64
N ARG A 777 79.13 28.95 4.22
CA ARG A 777 78.71 28.40 5.51
C ARG A 777 77.77 27.20 5.32
N SER A 778 77.97 26.16 6.14
CA SER A 778 77.07 25.00 6.21
C SER A 778 75.86 25.31 7.08
N TYR A 779 74.67 25.01 6.57
CA TYR A 779 73.39 25.17 7.26
C TYR A 779 72.66 23.84 7.33
N ARG A 780 72.01 23.58 8.47
CA ARG A 780 71.01 22.53 8.60
C ARG A 780 69.65 23.12 8.24
N PHE A 781 68.96 22.47 7.32
CA PHE A 781 67.62 22.83 6.89
C PHE A 781 66.62 21.80 7.39
N THR A 782 65.48 22.28 7.88
CA THR A 782 64.31 21.46 8.21
C THR A 782 63.19 21.83 7.26
N VAL A 783 62.81 20.91 6.39
CA VAL A 783 61.59 21.01 5.58
C VAL A 783 60.43 20.43 6.37
N ARG A 784 59.32 21.16 6.45
CA ARG A 784 58.09 20.77 7.13
C ARG A 784 56.93 20.80 6.15
N ALA A 785 56.16 19.73 6.11
CA ALA A 785 54.88 19.67 5.42
C ALA A 785 53.77 19.40 6.44
N SER A 786 52.74 20.24 6.48
CA SER A 786 51.67 20.15 7.48
C SER A 786 50.30 20.05 6.83
N ASN A 787 49.46 19.13 7.33
CA ASN A 787 48.04 19.00 7.01
C ASN A 787 47.21 18.90 8.31
N ALA A 788 45.91 18.62 8.20
CA ALA A 788 45.02 18.50 9.37
C ALA A 788 45.43 17.37 10.35
N ALA A 789 46.08 16.31 9.87
CA ALA A 789 46.54 15.18 10.67
C ALA A 789 47.89 15.44 11.37
N GLY A 790 48.70 16.40 10.92
CA GLY A 790 49.94 16.76 11.60
C GLY A 790 51.02 17.25 10.65
N THR A 791 52.27 17.16 11.09
CA THR A 791 53.44 17.71 10.39
C THR A 791 54.51 16.65 10.17
N GLY A 792 54.82 16.37 8.91
CA GLY A 792 56.00 15.62 8.52
C GLY A 792 57.23 16.52 8.41
N THR A 793 58.39 16.01 8.81
CA THR A 793 59.64 16.76 8.70
C THR A 793 60.76 15.94 8.08
N ALA A 794 61.60 16.59 7.28
CA ALA A 794 62.86 16.04 6.81
C ALA A 794 63.97 17.07 6.99
N THR A 795 65.16 16.60 7.39
CA THR A 795 66.32 17.47 7.56
C THR A 795 67.40 17.18 6.51
N HIS A 796 68.03 18.24 6.01
CA HIS A 796 69.17 18.12 5.09
C HIS A 796 70.20 19.21 5.41
N SER A 797 71.49 18.91 5.24
CA SER A 797 72.54 19.91 5.45
C SER A 797 73.20 20.27 4.13
N ARG A 798 73.40 21.57 3.89
CA ARG A 798 74.04 22.06 2.68
C ARG A 798 74.80 23.35 2.97
N ALA A 799 76.01 23.46 2.42
CA ALA A 799 76.76 24.71 2.40
C ALA A 799 76.32 25.58 1.23
N THR A 800 76.21 26.89 1.47
CA THR A 800 76.11 27.89 0.40
C THR A 800 77.40 27.91 -0.41
N ALA A 801 77.33 28.33 -1.68
CA ALA A 801 78.53 28.55 -2.47
C ALA A 801 79.41 29.63 -1.82
N ASP A 802 80.72 29.47 -1.91
CA ASP A 802 81.65 30.54 -1.54
C ASP A 802 81.50 31.72 -2.51
N LEU A 803 81.60 32.94 -1.97
CA LEU A 803 81.79 34.14 -2.78
C LEU A 803 83.24 34.56 -2.71
N TYR A 804 83.84 34.87 -3.85
CA TYR A 804 85.24 35.31 -3.92
C TYR A 804 85.33 36.70 -4.53
N GLY A 805 86.17 37.55 -3.93
CA GLY A 805 86.71 38.75 -4.58
C GLY A 805 88.12 38.48 -5.08
N ILE A 806 88.55 39.19 -6.12
CA ILE A 806 89.94 39.16 -6.60
C ILE A 806 90.61 40.44 -6.12
N ALA A 807 91.75 40.31 -5.45
CA ALA A 807 92.57 41.44 -5.12
C ALA A 807 93.19 42.00 -6.40
N THR A 808 92.95 43.29 -6.64
CA THR A 808 93.57 44.00 -7.76
C THR A 808 94.59 44.99 -7.22
N CYS A 809 95.80 44.92 -7.74
CA CYS A 809 96.93 45.77 -7.38
C CYS A 809 97.50 46.33 -8.68
N VAL A 810 97.14 47.58 -9.01
CA VAL A 810 97.52 48.22 -10.28
C VAL A 810 98.18 49.56 -10.00
N ASN A 811 99.35 49.78 -10.62
CA ASN A 811 100.06 51.05 -10.58
C ASN A 811 99.42 52.07 -11.52
N GLY A 812 99.41 53.36 -11.14
CA GLY A 812 98.85 54.45 -11.95
C GLY A 812 99.60 54.67 -13.28
N PRO A 813 98.94 55.26 -14.30
CA PRO A 813 99.48 55.36 -15.66
C PRO A 813 100.78 56.18 -15.79
N ASP A 814 101.04 57.08 -14.84
CA ASP A 814 102.20 57.99 -14.88
C ASP A 814 103.38 57.52 -14.01
N GLY A 815 103.27 56.37 -13.34
CA GLY A 815 104.36 55.84 -12.50
C GLY A 815 104.75 56.71 -11.29
N GLU A 816 104.07 57.83 -11.06
CA GLU A 816 104.42 58.82 -10.01
C GLU A 816 104.04 58.38 -8.59
N GLN A 817 103.25 57.31 -8.44
CA GLN A 817 102.95 56.69 -7.16
C GLN A 817 103.11 55.18 -7.28
N ARG A 818 104.36 54.71 -7.20
CA ARG A 818 104.67 53.27 -6.99
C ARG A 818 104.11 52.85 -5.65
N THR A 819 102.87 52.41 -5.65
CA THR A 819 102.20 51.82 -4.51
C THR A 819 102.31 50.32 -4.63
N TYR A 820 103.20 49.72 -3.83
CA TYR A 820 103.08 48.39 -3.22
C TYR A 820 102.78 47.13 -4.08
N CYS A 821 102.62 47.28 -5.39
CA CYS A 821 102.29 46.23 -6.36
C CYS A 821 103.52 45.91 -7.24
N ASP A 822 104.73 46.11 -6.72
CA ASP A 822 105.97 45.97 -7.49
C ASP A 822 106.57 44.58 -7.28
N ASP A 823 106.51 43.73 -8.31
CA ASP A 823 107.12 42.40 -8.33
C ASP A 823 108.64 42.42 -8.03
N ASP A 824 109.29 43.57 -8.25
CA ASP A 824 110.74 43.78 -8.13
C ASP A 824 111.24 43.97 -6.68
N VAL A 825 110.35 44.14 -5.69
CA VAL A 825 110.73 44.35 -4.28
C VAL A 825 110.25 43.19 -3.40
N PRO A 826 111.17 42.37 -2.82
CA PRO A 826 110.81 41.24 -1.99
C PRO A 826 109.92 41.65 -0.80
N GLY A 827 108.70 41.11 -0.76
CA GLY A 827 107.73 41.38 0.31
C GLY A 827 106.83 42.62 0.11
N ARG A 828 106.86 43.29 -1.04
CA ARG A 828 105.96 44.41 -1.41
C ARG A 828 105.31 44.19 -2.76
N ASN A 829 104.67 43.03 -2.92
CA ASN A 829 103.94 42.67 -4.11
C ASN A 829 102.51 42.29 -3.73
N GLY A 830 101.68 43.31 -3.49
CA GLY A 830 100.27 43.12 -3.20
C GLY A 830 99.64 44.23 -2.36
N ASN A 831 98.35 44.07 -2.09
CA ASN A 831 97.60 44.92 -1.19
C ASN A 831 97.93 44.58 0.27
N GLU A 832 98.18 45.59 1.10
CA GLU A 832 98.43 45.41 2.53
C GLU A 832 97.17 44.96 3.27
N ILE A 833 97.32 43.98 4.16
CA ILE A 833 96.25 43.45 5.00
C ILE A 833 96.56 43.82 6.44
N PHE A 834 95.61 44.50 7.08
CA PHE A 834 95.71 44.93 8.47
C PHE A 834 94.74 44.13 9.35
N SER A 835 95.09 43.99 10.62
CA SER A 835 94.24 43.33 11.65
C SER A 835 93.11 44.22 12.19
N VAL A 836 93.14 45.51 11.85
CA VAL A 836 92.12 46.52 12.18
C VAL A 836 91.71 47.28 10.90
N PRO A 837 90.56 47.99 10.88
CA PRO A 837 90.08 48.68 9.69
C PRO A 837 90.93 49.90 9.28
N GLU A 838 91.82 50.38 10.15
CA GLU A 838 92.67 51.55 9.93
C GLU A 838 94.02 51.12 9.34
N GLN A 839 94.56 51.90 8.41
CA GLN A 839 95.89 51.68 7.83
C GLN A 839 96.98 52.11 8.84
N ASP A 840 97.17 51.31 9.88
CA ASP A 840 98.28 51.41 10.82
C ASP A 840 99.30 50.31 10.54
N ASN A 841 100.51 50.69 10.14
CA ASN A 841 101.63 49.80 9.85
C ASN A 841 101.92 48.81 11.00
N SER A 842 101.67 49.18 12.26
CA SER A 842 101.88 48.29 13.42
C SER A 842 100.91 47.11 13.47
N SER A 843 99.79 47.24 12.76
CA SER A 843 98.70 46.27 12.71
C SER A 843 98.69 45.43 11.42
N GLN A 844 99.68 45.62 10.54
CA GLN A 844 99.84 44.87 9.30
C GLN A 844 100.10 43.38 9.59
N VAL A 845 99.32 42.50 8.96
CA VAL A 845 99.40 41.05 9.14
C VAL A 845 99.83 40.30 7.89
N GLY A 846 99.90 40.98 6.74
CA GLY A 846 100.37 40.36 5.51
C GLY A 846 100.16 41.19 4.25
N TRP A 847 100.48 40.56 3.13
CA TRP A 847 100.36 41.10 1.78
C TRP A 847 99.50 40.15 0.94
N VAL A 848 98.63 40.71 0.09
CA VAL A 848 97.78 39.96 -0.84
C VAL A 848 98.16 40.33 -2.27
N PRO A 849 98.88 39.45 -3.00
CA PRO A 849 99.28 39.69 -4.38
C PRO A 849 98.11 39.98 -5.32
N ASP A 850 98.39 40.70 -6.41
CA ASP A 850 97.43 40.87 -7.51
C ASP A 850 96.90 39.50 -7.99
N GLY A 851 95.62 39.44 -8.32
CA GLY A 851 94.96 38.21 -8.75
C GLY A 851 94.58 37.23 -7.63
N THR A 852 94.96 37.49 -6.37
CA THR A 852 94.61 36.60 -5.25
C THR A 852 93.11 36.56 -5.02
N ARG A 853 92.54 35.36 -4.89
CA ARG A 853 91.13 35.15 -4.55
C ARG A 853 90.93 35.17 -3.03
N LEU A 854 90.09 36.07 -2.55
CA LEU A 854 89.72 36.19 -1.14
C LEU A 854 88.24 35.85 -0.94
N THR A 855 87.93 35.05 0.08
CA THR A 855 86.54 34.70 0.41
C THR A 855 85.83 35.89 1.05
N ALA A 856 84.71 36.30 0.45
CA ALA A 856 83.85 37.37 0.95
C ALA A 856 82.72 36.78 1.82
N LEU A 857 82.59 37.27 3.05
CA LEU A 857 81.69 36.69 4.06
C LEU A 857 80.38 37.48 4.22
N CYS A 858 80.45 38.80 4.32
CA CYS A 858 79.28 39.68 4.48
C CYS A 858 79.69 41.14 4.29
N ARG A 859 78.71 42.04 4.13
CA ARG A 859 78.93 43.48 3.88
C ARG A 859 78.34 44.37 4.98
N ARG A 860 78.82 45.60 5.12
CA ARG A 860 78.15 46.66 5.90
C ARG A 860 78.36 48.02 5.25
N GLN A 861 77.52 48.99 5.63
CA GLN A 861 77.81 50.40 5.35
C GLN A 861 78.80 50.95 6.38
N GLY A 862 79.72 51.79 5.92
CA GLY A 862 80.71 52.47 6.74
C GLY A 862 80.98 53.90 6.25
N GLY A 863 82.00 54.54 6.82
CA GLY A 863 82.43 55.88 6.43
C GLY A 863 82.85 55.97 4.97
N HIS A 864 82.77 57.18 4.41
CA HIS A 864 83.15 57.47 3.03
C HIS A 864 84.67 57.35 2.87
N VAL A 865 85.12 56.62 1.85
CA VAL A 865 86.53 56.53 1.48
C VAL A 865 86.67 56.97 0.03
N ASP A 866 87.36 58.10 -0.19
CA ASP A 866 87.69 58.62 -1.51
C ASP A 866 88.95 57.96 -2.04
N ALA A 867 88.79 56.87 -2.80
CA ALA A 867 89.87 56.33 -3.62
C ALA A 867 89.94 57.08 -4.95
N TRP A 868 90.33 58.35 -4.87
CA TRP A 868 90.33 59.31 -5.98
C TRP A 868 91.04 58.81 -7.25
N ILE A 869 92.09 58.00 -7.10
CA ILE A 869 92.97 57.57 -8.20
C ILE A 869 92.60 56.18 -8.75
N TYR A 870 92.21 55.23 -7.89
CA TYR A 870 92.11 53.80 -8.26
C TYR A 870 90.70 53.35 -8.67
N ASN A 871 89.71 54.23 -8.60
CA ASN A 871 88.31 53.94 -8.94
C ASN A 871 87.70 54.91 -9.97
N GLY A 872 88.53 55.62 -10.73
CA GLY A 872 88.05 56.62 -11.68
C GLY A 872 87.10 57.66 -11.05
N GLY A 873 87.33 58.03 -9.78
CA GLY A 873 86.54 59.00 -9.03
C GLY A 873 85.22 58.50 -8.43
N LYS A 874 84.94 57.19 -8.41
CA LYS A 874 83.71 56.65 -7.78
C LYS A 874 83.86 56.47 -6.27
N ALA A 875 82.89 56.99 -5.51
CA ALA A 875 82.75 56.76 -4.07
C ALA A 875 82.01 55.45 -3.77
N SER A 876 82.46 54.69 -2.77
CA SER A 876 81.74 53.53 -2.21
C SER A 876 81.73 53.60 -0.69
N THR A 877 80.55 53.43 -0.10
CA THR A 877 80.34 53.39 1.36
C THR A 877 80.23 51.96 1.88
N TRP A 878 80.49 50.96 1.02
CA TRP A 878 80.33 49.54 1.34
C TRP A 878 81.66 48.88 1.67
N TRP A 879 81.63 48.12 2.76
CA TRP A 879 82.76 47.37 3.28
C TRP A 879 82.43 45.89 3.31
N ILE A 880 83.41 45.02 3.01
CA ILE A 880 83.23 43.55 2.99
C ILE A 880 84.18 42.90 3.97
N ARG A 881 83.66 42.01 4.81
CA ARG A 881 84.49 41.16 5.66
C ARG A 881 85.07 40.01 4.83
N VAL A 882 86.40 39.85 4.86
CA VAL A 882 87.10 38.80 4.12
C VAL A 882 87.93 37.90 5.04
N GLU A 883 88.14 36.67 4.61
CA GLU A 883 89.01 35.71 5.30
C GLU A 883 90.45 35.76 4.76
N TYR A 884 91.45 35.78 5.64
CA TYR A 884 92.87 35.70 5.28
C TYR A 884 93.62 34.78 6.24
N SER A 885 94.30 33.76 5.71
CA SER A 885 95.09 32.78 6.48
C SER A 885 94.34 32.17 7.69
N GLY A 886 93.07 31.82 7.51
CA GLY A 886 92.25 31.16 8.53
C GLY A 886 91.81 32.04 9.71
N LYS A 887 92.04 33.37 9.64
CA LYS A 887 91.41 34.32 10.56
C LYS A 887 90.75 35.47 9.80
N ASN A 888 89.80 36.10 10.48
CA ASN A 888 89.12 37.29 9.98
C ASN A 888 89.95 38.54 10.33
N TYR A 889 91.12 38.68 9.70
CA TYR A 889 92.03 39.79 10.02
C TYR A 889 91.55 41.12 9.47
N ILE A 890 90.92 41.14 8.28
CA ILE A 890 90.28 42.37 7.79
C ILE A 890 88.86 42.34 8.32
N PRO A 891 88.53 43.09 9.39
CA PRO A 891 87.13 43.17 9.80
C PRO A 891 86.28 43.68 8.64
N TRP A 892 86.84 44.56 7.79
CA TRP A 892 86.19 45.25 6.68
C TRP A 892 87.22 45.74 5.63
N ALA A 893 87.21 45.17 4.42
CA ALA A 893 87.93 45.67 3.26
C ALA A 893 87.03 46.63 2.45
N TRP A 894 87.59 47.73 1.97
CA TRP A 894 86.91 48.60 1.01
C TRP A 894 86.86 47.91 -0.37
N LEU A 895 85.70 47.95 -1.03
CA LEU A 895 85.51 47.28 -2.32
C LEU A 895 85.04 48.26 -3.40
N ASN A 896 85.66 48.14 -4.57
CA ASN A 896 85.18 48.67 -5.83
C ASN A 896 84.36 47.62 -6.61
N LEU A 897 83.19 48.01 -7.14
CA LEU A 897 82.41 47.15 -8.02
C LEU A 897 82.84 47.36 -9.47
N ALA A 898 83.37 46.30 -10.09
CA ALA A 898 83.66 46.26 -11.52
C ALA A 898 82.56 45.47 -12.25
N GLY A 899 82.45 45.63 -13.57
CA GLY A 899 81.79 44.64 -14.44
C GLY A 899 80.31 44.31 -14.22
N GLY A 900 79.58 45.00 -13.34
CA GLY A 900 78.18 44.69 -13.00
C GLY A 900 78.00 43.81 -11.75
N ASP A 901 79.01 43.72 -10.89
CA ASP A 901 78.93 42.97 -9.62
C ASP A 901 77.81 43.49 -8.69
N ASP A 902 77.06 42.56 -8.09
CA ASP A 902 75.92 42.85 -7.22
C ASP A 902 76.21 42.54 -5.74
N LEU A 903 76.44 43.59 -4.95
CA LEU A 903 76.69 43.45 -3.49
C LEU A 903 75.51 42.89 -2.71
N ASN A 904 74.30 42.86 -3.28
CA ASN A 904 73.15 42.25 -2.61
C ASN A 904 73.30 40.73 -2.46
N GLN A 905 74.31 40.13 -3.10
CA GLN A 905 74.70 38.74 -2.89
C GLN A 905 75.41 38.49 -1.55
N LEU A 906 75.83 39.53 -0.82
CA LEU A 906 76.36 39.41 0.53
C LEU A 906 75.30 39.82 1.56
N PRO A 907 75.08 39.01 2.63
CA PRO A 907 74.25 39.47 3.73
C PRO A 907 74.91 40.62 4.47
N THR A 908 74.11 41.36 5.23
CA THR A 908 74.64 42.43 6.07
C THR A 908 75.21 41.82 7.35
N CYS A 909 76.45 42.15 7.68
CA CYS A 909 76.94 42.06 9.06
C CYS A 909 76.97 43.47 9.69
#